data_AF-A0A668UVH5-F1
#
_entry.id   AF-A0A668UVH5-F1
#
_cell.length_a   1.000
_cell.length_b   1.000
_cell.length_c   1.000
_cell.angle_alpha   90.00
_cell.angle_beta   90.00
_cell.angle_gamma   90.00
#
_symmetry.space_group_name_H-M   'P 1'
#
loop_
_entity.id
_entity.type
_entity.pdbx_description
1 polymer ?
#
loop_
_entity_poly.entity_id
_entity_poly.type
_entity_poly.pdbx_seq_one_letter_code
_entity_poly.pdbx_strand_id
1 'polypeptide(L)'
;MEVAALGRPFSLGMLYDARRGKLIPGVTLWNNKTLQKKSVENNQYSSEFHINAMDSIEKKSSLLDVDGSLKASFLGGLIEVEGSAKYLNDKKKSYHQCRVTLQYKATTKFKQLMLTPDETKNTQEAKDVKRLATHVVTGILYGANAFFVFDSEKLDDSSIQVIEGSMQAVIKKIPSFNVDGKVDIKLSDEEKTVTDKFTCKFYGDFILESNPGTFEDAVKTYIQLPKLLRENKENCVPLKVTLMPLKKLHPKAAYMISSGIISKAEDTLQELDNLDIRCNDLLEDRVVRSFPQIQEKLSRFKKLCEYYRSSIQQQMAKKLPSIRAGEEDEQELVKVFDDRDKSPFSQERLTKWMEDEEREVTIIRYFVDMMEGTKIISDQSELDREVFNPGVEEVLCFVFTSLKSTDPYLQNMSDYLEKKKLEGTDGNTPPAQDQWYRSDEVRAKMKEKAEAVKNCSRLFITAIENDKYKGATIYHYRNTNLVTDGFSGPDVTDVENVTNRRDLMWYACGLTLDPNTANNNLILSEGNKKVTNGESQSYPDHPERFDVWPHILCREALTGRHYWEVELNMNKDADAAAAVCYRKLERKGEGRLTGFGWNNISWSLGFKWIPDPTFYAEHDGKTTNHPLPPSGCPRLGVFLDWPAGTLSYYTVSFNKLSHIHTFRTNFSESVFPAFKVWTKNSSVLLCL
;
A
#
# COMPACT_ATOMS: atom_id res chain seq x y z
N MET A 1 9.65 34.24 -33.87
CA MET A 1 9.34 33.29 -32.78
C MET A 1 10.37 32.19 -32.83
N GLU A 2 10.82 31.69 -31.70
CA GLU A 2 11.66 30.50 -31.66
C GLU A 2 10.90 29.34 -31.02
N VAL A 3 11.09 28.12 -31.53
CA VAL A 3 10.44 26.91 -31.00
C VAL A 3 11.40 25.73 -31.01
N ALA A 4 11.27 24.84 -30.02
CA ALA A 4 11.98 23.56 -30.03
C ALA A 4 11.45 22.65 -31.15
N ALA A 5 12.38 21.98 -31.83
CA ALA A 5 12.06 21.11 -32.96
C ALA A 5 11.42 19.78 -32.52
N LEU A 6 11.84 19.23 -31.38
CA LEU A 6 11.30 18.00 -30.77
C LEU A 6 11.35 16.76 -31.69
N GLY A 7 12.47 16.61 -32.42
CA GLY A 7 12.69 15.51 -33.37
C GLY A 7 11.95 15.66 -34.71
N ARG A 8 11.11 16.69 -34.88
CA ARG A 8 10.37 16.91 -36.12
C ARG A 8 11.28 17.38 -37.27
N PRO A 9 11.03 16.94 -38.52
CA PRO A 9 11.92 17.20 -39.64
C PRO A 9 11.76 18.62 -40.22
N PHE A 10 12.43 19.60 -39.62
CA PHE A 10 12.43 20.99 -40.10
C PHE A 10 13.44 21.24 -41.24
N SER A 11 13.02 22.05 -42.22
CA SER A 11 13.87 22.57 -43.28
C SER A 11 13.65 24.07 -43.53
N LEU A 12 14.65 24.77 -44.05
CA LEU A 12 14.56 26.20 -44.36
C LEU A 12 13.48 26.45 -45.43
N GLY A 13 12.68 27.49 -45.25
CA GLY A 13 11.58 27.84 -46.15
C GLY A 13 10.33 26.99 -45.99
N MET A 14 10.34 25.98 -45.12
CA MET A 14 9.19 25.15 -44.80
C MET A 14 8.10 25.98 -44.12
N LEU A 15 6.85 25.67 -44.45
CA LEU A 15 5.69 26.33 -43.87
C LEU A 15 5.26 25.67 -42.55
N TYR A 16 4.80 26.49 -41.62
CA TYR A 16 4.39 26.07 -40.28
C TYR A 16 3.04 26.68 -39.88
N ASP A 17 2.16 25.84 -39.35
CA ASP A 17 0.90 26.27 -38.72
C ASP A 17 1.05 26.29 -37.20
N ALA A 18 1.33 27.49 -36.66
CA ALA A 18 1.45 27.73 -35.22
C ALA A 18 0.14 27.53 -34.46
N ARG A 19 -1.03 27.51 -35.13
CA ARG A 19 -2.31 27.21 -34.48
C ARG A 19 -2.35 25.76 -34.02
N ARG A 20 -1.91 24.85 -34.90
CA ARG A 20 -1.98 23.39 -34.71
C ARG A 20 -0.64 22.77 -34.32
N GLY A 21 0.43 23.56 -34.30
CA GLY A 21 1.78 23.06 -34.05
C GLY A 21 2.37 22.20 -35.18
N LYS A 22 1.84 22.34 -36.41
CA LYS A 22 2.04 21.37 -37.51
C LYS A 22 2.96 21.90 -38.61
N LEU A 23 3.87 21.04 -39.06
CA LEU A 23 4.70 21.23 -40.26
C LEU A 23 3.90 20.93 -41.54
N ILE A 24 4.14 21.70 -42.60
CA ILE A 24 3.50 21.52 -43.90
C ILE A 24 4.56 21.06 -44.90
N PRO A 25 4.74 19.75 -45.10
CA PRO A 25 5.76 19.23 -45.99
C PRO A 25 5.43 19.53 -47.45
N GLY A 26 6.47 19.64 -48.28
CA GLY A 26 6.34 19.75 -49.75
C GLY A 26 5.97 21.14 -50.27
N VAL A 27 5.60 22.10 -49.42
CA VAL A 27 5.29 23.48 -49.83
C VAL A 27 6.25 24.45 -49.16
N THR A 28 6.97 25.22 -49.97
CA THR A 28 7.92 26.26 -49.50
C THR A 28 7.54 27.61 -50.08
N LEU A 29 7.82 28.69 -49.35
CA LEU A 29 7.48 30.04 -49.82
C LEU A 29 8.40 30.52 -50.95
N TRP A 30 9.60 29.96 -51.05
CA TRP A 30 10.59 30.30 -52.06
C TRP A 30 11.08 29.04 -52.76
N ASN A 31 11.31 29.13 -54.07
CA ASN A 31 11.86 28.02 -54.83
C ASN A 31 13.26 27.60 -54.33
N ASN A 32 13.65 26.36 -54.65
CA ASN A 32 14.89 25.77 -54.16
C ASN A 32 16.15 26.59 -54.53
N LYS A 33 16.19 27.18 -55.73
CA LYS A 33 17.31 28.05 -56.16
C LYS A 33 17.48 29.26 -55.24
N THR A 34 16.37 29.87 -54.81
CA THR A 34 16.38 31.02 -53.91
C THR A 34 16.81 30.61 -52.51
N LEU A 35 16.26 29.50 -52.00
CA LEU A 35 16.63 28.97 -50.67
C LEU A 35 18.13 28.65 -50.58
N GLN A 36 18.70 28.02 -51.60
CA GLN A 36 20.14 27.72 -51.61
C GLN A 36 21.00 28.99 -51.71
N LYS A 37 20.65 29.94 -52.58
CA LYS A 37 21.43 31.17 -52.78
C LYS A 37 21.43 32.07 -51.52
N LYS A 38 20.36 32.05 -50.73
CA LYS A 38 20.16 32.95 -49.58
C LYS A 38 20.41 32.29 -48.23
N SER A 39 20.66 30.99 -48.20
CA SER A 39 21.02 30.27 -46.98
C SER A 39 22.46 30.60 -46.59
N VAL A 40 22.64 31.08 -45.36
CA VAL A 40 23.94 31.26 -44.72
C VAL A 40 24.05 30.26 -43.58
N GLU A 41 25.20 29.61 -43.47
CA GLU A 41 25.52 28.66 -42.40
C GLU A 41 26.67 29.21 -41.56
N ASN A 42 26.48 29.23 -40.24
CA ASN A 42 27.48 29.61 -39.27
C ASN A 42 27.71 28.44 -38.29
N ASN A 43 28.96 28.18 -37.95
CA ASN A 43 29.29 27.18 -36.93
C ASN A 43 28.90 27.70 -35.54
N GLN A 44 28.23 26.86 -34.75
CA GLN A 44 27.83 27.13 -33.37
C GLN A 44 28.07 25.88 -32.51
N TYR A 45 29.34 25.58 -32.26
CA TYR A 45 29.73 24.42 -31.47
C TYR A 45 29.58 24.71 -29.98
N SER A 46 28.69 23.97 -29.32
CA SER A 46 28.62 23.90 -27.86
C SER A 46 28.32 22.47 -27.43
N SER A 47 28.74 22.12 -26.23
CA SER A 47 28.37 20.86 -25.58
C SER A 47 28.27 21.12 -24.09
N GLU A 48 27.15 20.71 -23.52
CA GLU A 48 26.83 20.85 -22.11
C GLU A 48 26.12 19.58 -21.62
N PHE A 49 26.13 19.39 -20.30
CA PHE A 49 25.38 18.32 -19.67
C PHE A 49 24.66 18.82 -18.42
N HIS A 50 23.52 18.20 -18.14
CA HIS A 50 22.70 18.51 -16.97
C HIS A 50 22.32 17.23 -16.25
N ILE A 51 22.30 17.26 -14.92
CA ILE A 51 21.86 16.14 -14.10
C ILE A 51 20.71 16.61 -13.24
N ASN A 52 19.65 15.82 -13.21
CA ASN A 52 18.41 16.17 -12.54
C ASN A 52 17.72 14.94 -11.96
N ALA A 53 17.22 15.06 -10.72
CA ALA A 53 16.48 14.00 -10.03
C ALA A 53 14.95 14.17 -10.12
N MET A 54 14.46 15.31 -10.62
CA MET A 54 13.01 15.58 -10.71
C MET A 54 12.40 15.07 -12.01
N ASP A 55 11.30 14.32 -11.96
CA ASP A 55 10.64 13.75 -13.16
C ASP A 55 9.39 14.52 -13.62
N SER A 56 9.19 15.75 -13.15
CA SER A 56 7.99 16.54 -13.46
C SER A 56 7.92 16.99 -14.93
N ILE A 57 6.70 17.17 -15.44
CA ILE A 57 6.45 17.71 -16.78
C ILE A 57 7.15 19.06 -16.95
N GLU A 58 7.12 19.91 -15.93
CA GLU A 58 7.78 21.22 -15.94
C GLU A 58 9.29 21.06 -16.18
N LYS A 59 9.92 20.17 -15.42
CA LYS A 59 11.36 19.99 -15.49
C LYS A 59 11.78 19.38 -16.82
N LYS A 60 11.06 18.37 -17.31
CA LYS A 60 11.30 17.77 -18.64
C LYS A 60 11.12 18.79 -19.75
N SER A 61 10.08 19.63 -19.66
CA SER A 61 9.83 20.69 -20.61
C SER A 61 10.98 21.71 -20.63
N SER A 62 11.49 22.10 -19.46
CA SER A 62 12.62 23.03 -19.34
C SER A 62 13.91 22.49 -19.97
N LEU A 63 14.21 21.19 -19.82
CA LEU A 63 15.43 20.58 -20.38
C LEU A 63 15.42 20.55 -21.92
N LEU A 64 14.22 20.55 -22.53
CA LEU A 64 14.02 20.53 -23.97
C LEU A 64 13.61 21.89 -24.55
N ASP A 65 13.71 22.97 -23.78
CA ASP A 65 13.31 24.32 -24.18
C ASP A 65 11.85 24.36 -24.70
N VAL A 66 10.96 23.59 -24.06
CA VAL A 66 9.51 23.53 -24.36
C VAL A 66 8.76 24.47 -23.44
N ASP A 67 8.43 25.67 -23.93
CA ASP A 67 7.73 26.69 -23.16
C ASP A 67 6.47 27.22 -23.87
N GLY A 68 5.72 28.05 -23.14
CA GLY A 68 4.61 28.84 -23.68
C GLY A 68 3.64 28.05 -24.55
N SER A 69 3.43 28.57 -25.77
CA SER A 69 2.48 27.98 -26.73
C SER A 69 2.90 26.59 -27.21
N LEU A 70 4.20 26.28 -27.25
CA LEU A 70 4.67 24.94 -27.62
C LEU A 70 4.29 23.92 -26.54
N LYS A 71 4.52 24.27 -25.28
CA LYS A 71 4.13 23.47 -24.11
C LYS A 71 2.62 23.21 -24.09
N ALA A 72 1.79 24.23 -24.30
CA ALA A 72 0.33 24.07 -24.42
C ALA A 72 -0.07 23.03 -25.47
N SER A 73 0.61 23.05 -26.63
CA SER A 73 0.33 22.11 -27.73
C SER A 73 0.77 20.69 -27.39
N PHE A 74 1.90 20.52 -26.70
CA PHE A 74 2.38 19.23 -26.22
C PHE A 74 1.41 18.63 -25.19
N LEU A 75 1.02 19.42 -24.16
CA LEU A 75 0.06 19.00 -23.14
C LEU A 75 -1.29 18.58 -23.76
N GLY A 76 -1.74 19.34 -24.77
CA GLY A 76 -2.95 19.03 -25.54
C GLY A 76 -2.81 17.91 -26.58
N GLY A 77 -1.66 17.24 -26.70
CA GLY A 77 -1.47 16.13 -27.65
C GLY A 77 -1.48 16.55 -29.13
N LEU A 78 -1.24 17.82 -29.43
CA LEU A 78 -1.15 18.34 -30.81
C LEU A 78 0.22 18.12 -31.45
N ILE A 79 1.22 17.74 -30.67
CA ILE A 79 2.61 17.57 -31.11
C ILE A 79 3.04 16.13 -30.87
N GLU A 80 3.43 15.48 -31.96
CA GLU A 80 4.18 14.23 -31.92
C GLU A 80 5.66 14.53 -31.73
N VAL A 81 6.31 13.77 -30.84
CA VAL A 81 7.71 13.95 -30.46
C VAL A 81 8.53 12.73 -30.88
N GLU A 82 9.71 12.99 -31.41
CA GLU A 82 10.63 11.95 -31.91
C GLU A 82 12.03 12.09 -31.31
N GLY A 83 12.89 11.09 -31.53
CA GLY A 83 14.27 11.09 -31.04
C GLY A 83 14.37 11.28 -29.53
N SER A 84 15.24 12.21 -29.13
CA SER A 84 15.44 12.59 -27.73
C SER A 84 14.20 13.13 -27.04
N ALA A 85 13.28 13.77 -27.79
CA ALA A 85 12.08 14.37 -27.23
C ALA A 85 11.04 13.35 -26.74
N LYS A 86 11.19 12.05 -27.08
CA LYS A 86 10.42 10.96 -26.47
C LYS A 86 10.57 10.90 -24.94
N TYR A 87 11.66 11.45 -24.40
CA TYR A 87 11.85 11.63 -22.96
C TYR A 87 10.68 12.37 -22.28
N LEU A 88 10.01 13.30 -22.97
CA LEU A 88 8.84 14.01 -22.43
C LEU A 88 7.68 13.07 -22.05
N ASN A 89 7.59 11.92 -22.73
CA ASN A 89 6.52 10.94 -22.53
C ASN A 89 6.93 9.79 -21.60
N ASP A 90 8.23 9.64 -21.27
CA ASP A 90 8.66 8.65 -20.29
C ASP A 90 8.20 9.09 -18.91
N LYS A 91 7.72 8.14 -18.10
CA LYS A 91 7.21 8.41 -16.75
C LYS A 91 7.80 7.40 -15.78
N LYS A 92 8.02 7.85 -14.56
CA LYS A 92 8.31 6.99 -13.42
C LYS A 92 7.19 5.96 -13.24
N LYS A 93 7.55 4.73 -12.85
CA LYS A 93 6.58 3.63 -12.67
C LYS A 93 6.04 3.51 -11.24
N SER A 94 6.76 4.04 -10.26
CA SER A 94 6.52 3.83 -8.82
C SER A 94 7.02 5.02 -8.00
N TYR A 95 6.35 5.36 -6.89
CA TYR A 95 6.86 6.31 -5.90
C TYR A 95 8.10 5.78 -5.20
N HIS A 96 8.15 4.47 -4.99
CA HIS A 96 9.23 3.75 -4.32
C HIS A 96 10.47 3.52 -5.21
N GLN A 97 10.52 4.11 -6.40
CA GLN A 97 11.69 4.08 -7.29
C GLN A 97 12.46 5.40 -7.19
N CYS A 98 13.77 5.41 -7.29
CA CYS A 98 14.56 6.63 -7.51
C CYS A 98 14.79 6.83 -9.00
N ARG A 99 14.81 8.09 -9.44
CA ARG A 99 15.11 8.43 -10.84
C ARG A 99 16.09 9.59 -10.93
N VAL A 100 17.18 9.38 -11.65
CA VAL A 100 18.15 10.44 -11.96
C VAL A 100 18.36 10.45 -13.48
N THR A 101 18.22 11.61 -14.09
CA THR A 101 18.42 11.79 -15.54
C THR A 101 19.68 12.59 -15.80
N LEU A 102 20.56 12.06 -16.67
CA LEU A 102 21.68 12.80 -17.27
C LEU A 102 21.29 13.22 -18.69
N GLN A 103 21.30 14.52 -18.95
CA GLN A 103 21.15 15.09 -20.29
C GLN A 103 22.52 15.44 -20.86
N TYR A 104 22.77 15.03 -22.09
CA TYR A 104 23.80 15.57 -22.97
C TYR A 104 23.12 16.45 -24.03
N LYS A 105 23.61 17.69 -24.21
CA LYS A 105 23.11 18.63 -25.20
C LYS A 105 24.28 19.22 -25.97
N ALA A 106 24.23 19.15 -27.30
CA ALA A 106 25.27 19.72 -28.14
C ALA A 106 24.67 20.44 -29.35
N THR A 107 25.17 21.65 -29.64
CA THR A 107 24.86 22.40 -30.86
C THR A 107 26.05 22.35 -31.81
N THR A 108 25.79 22.40 -33.12
CA THR A 108 26.85 22.29 -34.14
C THR A 108 26.85 23.46 -35.11
N LYS A 109 25.71 23.78 -35.70
CA LYS A 109 25.60 24.82 -36.73
C LYS A 109 24.25 25.52 -36.69
N PHE A 110 24.24 26.77 -37.12
CA PHE A 110 23.04 27.56 -37.33
C PHE A 110 22.91 27.92 -38.80
N LYS A 111 21.80 27.51 -39.44
CA LYS A 111 21.46 27.86 -40.81
C LYS A 111 20.35 28.89 -40.81
N GLN A 112 20.47 29.96 -41.59
CA GLN A 112 19.43 31.00 -41.71
C GLN A 112 19.29 31.56 -43.13
N LEU A 113 18.12 32.10 -43.44
CA LEU A 113 17.83 32.80 -44.69
C LEU A 113 18.11 34.30 -44.54
N MET A 114 19.03 34.83 -45.36
CA MET A 114 19.28 36.28 -45.47
C MET A 114 18.39 36.88 -46.56
N LEU A 115 17.21 37.39 -46.17
CA LEU A 115 16.21 37.93 -47.08
C LEU A 115 16.22 39.46 -47.11
N THR A 116 16.06 40.07 -48.29
CA THR A 116 15.87 41.52 -48.42
C THR A 116 14.40 41.92 -48.22
N PRO A 117 14.09 43.18 -47.85
CA PRO A 117 12.72 43.64 -47.60
C PRO A 117 11.75 43.44 -48.79
N ASP A 118 12.21 43.52 -50.04
CA ASP A 118 11.34 43.34 -51.20
C ASP A 118 11.09 41.86 -51.55
N GLU A 119 12.04 40.97 -51.24
CA GLU A 119 11.90 39.52 -51.36
C GLU A 119 10.91 38.93 -50.34
N THR A 120 10.63 39.66 -49.26
CA THR A 120 9.54 39.33 -48.31
C THR A 120 8.15 39.76 -48.80
N LYS A 121 8.06 40.60 -49.85
CA LYS A 121 6.79 41.13 -50.40
C LYS A 121 6.31 40.38 -51.65
N ASN A 122 7.19 39.64 -52.33
CA ASN A 122 6.92 39.09 -53.66
C ASN A 122 6.15 37.76 -53.55
N THR A 123 4.82 37.81 -53.54
CA THR A 123 3.98 36.63 -53.38
C THR A 123 2.81 36.59 -54.37
N GLN A 124 3.08 36.26 -55.63
CA GLN A 124 2.03 35.84 -56.56
C GLN A 124 1.54 34.41 -56.22
N GLU A 125 2.36 33.60 -55.52
CA GLU A 125 2.07 32.24 -55.02
C GLU A 125 1.36 32.21 -53.63
N ALA A 126 1.05 33.37 -53.03
CA ALA A 126 0.51 33.43 -51.66
C ALA A 126 -0.95 32.95 -51.51
N LYS A 127 -1.79 32.94 -52.55
CA LYS A 127 -3.23 32.71 -52.35
C LYS A 127 -3.55 31.32 -51.78
N ASP A 128 -2.85 30.28 -52.21
CA ASP A 128 -3.08 28.91 -51.74
C ASP A 128 -2.35 28.61 -50.42
N VAL A 129 -1.19 29.25 -50.19
CA VAL A 129 -0.41 29.17 -48.95
C VAL A 129 -1.14 29.83 -47.76
N LYS A 130 -1.98 30.84 -48.02
CA LYS A 130 -2.72 31.62 -47.01
C LYS A 130 -3.59 30.81 -46.06
N ARG A 131 -4.19 29.71 -46.54
CA ARG A 131 -5.08 28.86 -45.73
C ARG A 131 -4.33 27.81 -44.92
N LEU A 132 -3.12 27.46 -45.38
CA LEU A 132 -2.38 26.32 -44.87
C LEU A 132 -1.43 26.71 -43.73
N ALA A 133 -0.76 27.87 -43.82
CA ALA A 133 0.34 28.23 -42.92
C ALA A 133 0.16 29.60 -42.24
N THR A 134 0.91 29.78 -41.14
CA THR A 134 0.96 31.04 -40.38
C THR A 134 2.38 31.61 -40.32
N HIS A 135 3.39 30.75 -40.38
CA HIS A 135 4.79 31.08 -40.29
C HIS A 135 5.58 30.35 -41.38
N VAL A 136 6.77 30.87 -41.66
CA VAL A 136 7.78 30.21 -42.48
C VAL A 136 9.07 30.07 -41.68
N VAL A 137 9.77 28.96 -41.87
CA VAL A 137 11.04 28.66 -41.21
C VAL A 137 12.15 29.48 -41.87
N THR A 138 12.78 30.37 -41.10
CA THR A 138 13.86 31.24 -41.59
C THR A 138 15.21 30.96 -40.94
N GLY A 139 15.24 30.22 -39.83
CA GLY A 139 16.46 29.83 -39.16
C GLY A 139 16.31 28.47 -38.48
N ILE A 140 17.38 27.68 -38.43
CA ILE A 140 17.43 26.37 -37.77
C ILE A 140 18.79 26.23 -37.08
N LEU A 141 18.75 25.97 -35.78
CA LEU A 141 19.88 25.51 -34.99
C LEU A 141 19.91 23.98 -35.02
N TYR A 142 21.02 23.42 -35.49
CA TYR A 142 21.26 21.99 -35.57
C TYR A 142 22.15 21.53 -34.41
N GLY A 143 21.94 20.29 -34.00
CA GLY A 143 22.69 19.63 -32.95
C GLY A 143 22.13 18.25 -32.64
N ALA A 144 22.33 17.77 -31.42
CA ALA A 144 21.73 16.56 -30.91
C ALA A 144 21.59 16.60 -29.39
N ASN A 145 20.52 16.01 -28.87
CA ASN A 145 20.33 15.75 -27.45
C ASN A 145 20.37 14.25 -27.18
N ALA A 146 20.74 13.89 -25.95
CA ALA A 146 20.59 12.54 -25.41
C ALA A 146 20.21 12.60 -23.93
N PHE A 147 19.29 11.74 -23.52
CA PHE A 147 18.86 11.55 -22.14
C PHE A 147 19.17 10.12 -21.72
N PHE A 148 19.93 10.00 -20.64
CA PHE A 148 20.19 8.76 -19.92
C PHE A 148 19.34 8.80 -18.66
N VAL A 149 18.25 8.03 -18.66
CA VAL A 149 17.29 7.96 -17.54
C VAL A 149 17.65 6.75 -16.69
N PHE A 150 18.17 7.00 -15.49
CA PHE A 150 18.54 5.96 -14.54
C PHE A 150 17.43 5.73 -13.53
N ASP A 151 16.91 4.51 -13.50
CA ASP A 151 15.80 4.09 -12.64
C ASP A 151 16.30 3.00 -11.67
N SER A 152 16.12 3.20 -10.35
CA SER A 152 16.44 2.17 -9.36
C SER A 152 15.41 1.03 -9.36
N GLU A 153 15.72 -0.05 -8.64
CA GLU A 153 14.70 -0.98 -8.15
C GLU A 153 13.71 -0.29 -7.18
N LYS A 154 12.62 -0.97 -6.81
CA LYS A 154 11.70 -0.48 -5.77
C LYS A 154 12.38 -0.56 -4.41
N LEU A 155 12.23 0.50 -3.62
CA LEU A 155 12.92 0.75 -2.36
C LEU A 155 11.91 1.01 -1.26
N ASP A 156 12.29 0.71 -0.02
CA ASP A 156 11.55 1.19 1.15
C ASP A 156 11.67 2.72 1.27
N ASP A 157 10.65 3.36 1.84
CA ASP A 157 10.56 4.83 1.97
C ASP A 157 11.79 5.45 2.66
N SER A 158 12.38 4.74 3.64
CA SER A 158 13.58 5.18 4.36
C SER A 158 14.83 5.24 3.50
N SER A 159 14.88 4.47 2.40
CA SER A 159 16.05 4.31 1.54
C SER A 159 16.05 5.22 0.32
N ILE A 160 14.88 5.76 -0.07
CA ILE A 160 14.71 6.54 -1.30
C ILE A 160 15.71 7.72 -1.35
N GLN A 161 15.75 8.55 -0.31
CA GLN A 161 16.61 9.74 -0.32
C GLN A 161 18.11 9.41 -0.34
N VAL A 162 18.49 8.33 0.34
CA VAL A 162 19.90 7.87 0.42
C VAL A 162 20.36 7.30 -0.93
N ILE A 163 19.52 6.48 -1.57
CA ILE A 163 19.83 5.89 -2.87
C ILE A 163 19.83 6.97 -3.96
N GLU A 164 18.87 7.91 -3.96
CA GLU A 164 18.85 9.02 -4.92
C GLU A 164 20.13 9.87 -4.83
N GLY A 165 20.57 10.22 -3.61
CA GLY A 165 21.81 10.96 -3.40
C GLY A 165 23.04 10.19 -3.89
N SER A 166 23.10 8.89 -3.61
CA SER A 166 24.18 8.00 -4.08
C SER A 166 24.18 7.89 -5.61
N MET A 167 23.03 7.65 -6.24
CA MET A 167 22.88 7.60 -7.70
C MET A 167 23.37 8.91 -8.33
N GLN A 168 22.93 10.06 -7.80
CA GLN A 168 23.33 11.36 -8.32
C GLN A 168 24.84 11.57 -8.21
N ALA A 169 25.49 11.12 -7.13
CA ALA A 169 26.93 11.22 -6.95
C ALA A 169 27.71 10.41 -8.01
N VAL A 170 27.29 9.17 -8.28
CA VAL A 170 27.99 8.32 -9.27
C VAL A 170 27.71 8.79 -10.71
N ILE A 171 26.46 9.19 -11.02
CA ILE A 171 26.08 9.73 -12.34
C ILE A 171 26.81 11.04 -12.66
N LYS A 172 27.09 11.88 -11.66
CA LYS A 172 27.94 13.09 -11.81
C LYS A 172 29.35 12.79 -12.29
N LYS A 173 29.85 11.56 -12.09
CA LYS A 173 31.18 11.15 -12.58
C LYS A 173 31.19 10.76 -14.06
N ILE A 174 30.03 10.47 -14.68
CA ILE A 174 29.96 10.00 -16.08
C ILE A 174 30.75 10.92 -17.03
N PRO A 175 30.58 12.26 -17.01
CA PRO A 175 31.30 13.15 -17.91
C PRO A 175 32.81 13.26 -17.65
N SER A 176 33.29 12.77 -16.50
CA SER A 176 34.70 12.85 -16.09
C SER A 176 35.53 11.63 -16.51
N PHE A 177 34.91 10.54 -16.97
CA PHE A 177 35.64 9.37 -17.47
C PHE A 177 36.28 9.66 -18.83
N ASN A 178 37.52 9.17 -19.00
CA ASN A 178 38.44 9.67 -20.02
C ASN A 178 38.09 9.23 -21.47
N VAL A 179 38.45 10.07 -22.44
CA VAL A 179 38.01 10.03 -23.86
C VAL A 179 38.96 9.20 -24.77
N ASP A 180 40.08 8.74 -24.23
CA ASP A 180 41.22 8.16 -24.97
C ASP A 180 41.13 6.64 -25.25
N GLY A 181 39.92 6.07 -25.31
CA GLY A 181 39.68 4.78 -25.99
C GLY A 181 39.98 3.50 -25.20
N LYS A 182 40.57 3.58 -24.01
CA LYS A 182 40.49 2.51 -22.98
C LYS A 182 39.71 3.04 -21.79
N VAL A 183 38.43 2.66 -21.72
CA VAL A 183 37.53 3.04 -20.64
C VAL A 183 37.91 2.22 -19.39
N ASP A 184 38.82 2.74 -18.58
CA ASP A 184 39.11 2.21 -17.24
C ASP A 184 38.17 2.89 -16.24
N ILE A 185 36.94 2.35 -16.11
CA ILE A 185 35.93 2.84 -15.15
C ILE A 185 36.39 2.44 -13.74
N LYS A 186 37.11 3.36 -13.09
CA LYS A 186 37.51 3.20 -11.69
C LYS A 186 36.42 3.71 -10.77
N LEU A 187 35.61 2.77 -10.30
CA LEU A 187 34.65 2.97 -9.21
C LEU A 187 35.19 2.31 -7.94
N SER A 188 34.94 2.93 -6.79
CA SER A 188 35.12 2.25 -5.49
C SER A 188 34.14 1.07 -5.36
N ASP A 189 34.42 0.13 -4.47
CA ASP A 189 33.53 -1.03 -4.28
C ASP A 189 32.13 -0.60 -3.84
N GLU A 190 32.02 0.42 -3.00
CA GLU A 190 30.74 1.03 -2.61
C GLU A 190 29.98 1.59 -3.81
N GLU A 191 30.66 2.31 -4.71
CA GLU A 191 30.01 2.87 -5.90
C GLU A 191 29.57 1.81 -6.89
N LYS A 192 30.31 0.71 -7.03
CA LYS A 192 29.89 -0.44 -7.84
C LYS A 192 28.59 -1.04 -7.32
N THR A 193 28.49 -1.23 -6.00
CA THR A 193 27.25 -1.74 -5.41
C THR A 193 26.05 -0.82 -5.64
N VAL A 194 26.28 0.50 -5.77
CA VAL A 194 25.24 1.47 -6.12
C VAL A 194 24.85 1.33 -7.59
N THR A 195 25.82 1.19 -8.50
CA THR A 195 25.53 1.05 -9.95
C THR A 195 24.79 -0.23 -10.31
N ASP A 196 24.92 -1.28 -9.51
CA ASP A 196 24.20 -2.54 -9.70
C ASP A 196 22.70 -2.44 -9.35
N LYS A 197 22.29 -1.39 -8.63
CA LYS A 197 20.91 -1.20 -8.14
C LYS A 197 20.01 -0.37 -9.07
N PHE A 198 20.52 0.06 -10.22
CA PHE A 198 19.73 0.83 -11.17
C PHE A 198 20.02 0.47 -12.62
N THR A 199 19.03 0.72 -13.47
CA THR A 199 19.07 0.46 -14.92
C THR A 199 19.10 1.78 -15.68
N CYS A 200 19.58 1.76 -16.93
CA CYS A 200 19.59 2.92 -17.82
C CYS A 200 18.61 2.74 -18.98
N LYS A 201 17.83 3.78 -19.29
CA LYS A 201 17.09 3.94 -20.55
C LYS A 201 17.64 5.11 -21.34
N PHE A 202 17.72 4.97 -22.65
CA PHE A 202 18.28 5.98 -23.54
C PHE A 202 17.24 6.59 -24.48
N TYR A 203 17.20 7.92 -24.53
CA TYR A 203 16.42 8.69 -25.51
C TYR A 203 17.35 9.71 -26.15
N GLY A 204 17.74 9.50 -27.40
CA GLY A 204 18.69 10.40 -28.06
C GLY A 204 18.44 10.56 -29.54
N ASP A 205 19.05 11.61 -30.10
CA ASP A 205 19.03 11.93 -31.53
C ASP A 205 20.17 11.24 -32.30
N PHE A 206 20.71 10.16 -31.73
CA PHE A 206 21.87 9.42 -32.24
C PHE A 206 21.44 8.03 -32.69
N ILE A 207 22.00 7.58 -33.81
CA ILE A 207 21.90 6.18 -34.23
C ILE A 207 23.05 5.44 -33.56
N LEU A 208 22.71 4.61 -32.57
CA LEU A 208 23.66 3.77 -31.84
C LEU A 208 23.57 2.32 -32.33
N GLU A 209 24.67 1.58 -32.22
CA GLU A 209 24.67 0.12 -32.47
C GLU A 209 23.83 -0.61 -31.42
N SER A 210 23.92 -0.18 -30.16
CA SER A 210 23.10 -0.67 -29.05
C SER A 210 22.79 0.45 -28.07
N ASN A 211 21.58 0.42 -27.49
CA ASN A 211 21.19 1.36 -26.46
C ASN A 211 21.75 0.93 -25.10
N PRO A 212 22.25 1.86 -24.27
CA PRO A 212 22.81 1.53 -22.97
C PRO A 212 21.73 1.06 -21.98
N GLY A 213 21.95 -0.11 -21.37
CA GLY A 213 21.08 -0.67 -20.34
C GLY A 213 21.66 -0.60 -18.92
N THR A 214 23.00 -0.46 -18.81
CA THR A 214 23.74 -0.41 -17.54
C THR A 214 24.47 0.91 -17.35
N PHE A 215 25.00 1.16 -16.15
CA PHE A 215 25.86 2.32 -15.89
C PHE A 215 27.11 2.32 -16.78
N GLU A 216 27.78 1.18 -16.93
CA GLU A 216 28.98 1.08 -17.76
C GLU A 216 28.68 1.34 -19.24
N ASP A 217 27.57 0.82 -19.75
CA ASP A 217 27.15 1.09 -21.13
C ASP A 217 26.88 2.57 -21.31
N ALA A 218 26.21 3.21 -20.34
CA ALA A 218 25.94 4.64 -20.38
C ALA A 218 27.24 5.47 -20.43
N VAL A 219 28.27 5.10 -19.65
CA VAL A 219 29.59 5.75 -19.71
C VAL A 219 30.22 5.58 -21.09
N LYS A 220 30.25 4.36 -21.63
CA LYS A 220 30.82 4.07 -22.96
C LYS A 220 30.09 4.85 -24.06
N THR A 221 28.75 4.84 -24.05
CA THR A 221 27.92 5.60 -24.98
C THR A 221 28.18 7.10 -24.85
N TYR A 222 28.21 7.65 -23.63
CA TYR A 222 28.44 9.07 -23.40
C TYR A 222 29.77 9.55 -24.01
N ILE A 223 30.86 8.79 -23.82
CA ILE A 223 32.18 9.09 -24.38
C ILE A 223 32.18 9.08 -25.92
N GLN A 224 31.31 8.29 -26.55
CA GLN A 224 31.18 8.21 -28.00
C GLN A 224 30.35 9.36 -28.61
N LEU A 225 29.40 9.96 -27.88
CA LEU A 225 28.48 10.98 -28.43
C LEU A 225 29.20 12.16 -29.11
N PRO A 226 30.27 12.77 -28.53
CA PRO A 226 30.98 13.86 -29.20
C PRO A 226 31.69 13.43 -30.48
N LYS A 227 32.15 12.17 -30.56
CA LYS A 227 32.84 11.62 -31.75
C LYS A 227 31.83 11.42 -32.89
N LEU A 228 30.67 10.84 -32.57
CA LEU A 228 29.57 10.64 -33.52
C LEU A 228 29.09 11.95 -34.16
N LEU A 229 29.09 13.06 -33.41
CA LEU A 229 28.74 14.39 -33.94
C LEU A 229 29.81 15.01 -34.83
N ARG A 230 31.09 14.71 -34.59
CA ARG A 230 32.22 15.33 -35.32
C ARG A 230 32.55 14.61 -36.62
N GLU A 231 32.50 13.27 -36.62
CA GLU A 231 32.85 12.44 -37.77
C GLU A 231 31.78 12.50 -38.87
N ASN A 232 30.50 12.56 -38.49
CA ASN A 232 29.37 12.64 -39.41
C ASN A 232 28.63 13.98 -39.30
N LYS A 233 29.21 15.04 -39.88
CA LYS A 233 28.64 16.41 -39.88
C LYS A 233 27.26 16.55 -40.55
N GLU A 234 26.76 15.48 -41.15
CA GLU A 234 25.41 15.35 -41.74
C GLU A 234 24.38 14.76 -40.76
N ASN A 235 24.78 14.14 -39.65
CA ASN A 235 23.90 13.43 -38.71
C ASN A 235 23.30 14.33 -37.60
N CYS A 236 23.30 15.66 -37.77
CA CYS A 236 22.70 16.56 -36.79
C CYS A 236 21.21 16.78 -37.09
N VAL A 237 20.38 16.78 -36.06
CA VAL A 237 18.95 17.07 -36.17
C VAL A 237 18.67 18.55 -35.84
N PRO A 238 17.55 19.11 -36.33
CA PRO A 238 17.06 20.40 -35.84
C PRO A 238 16.80 20.33 -34.33
N LEU A 239 17.36 21.26 -33.57
CA LEU A 239 17.08 21.41 -32.13
C LEU A 239 16.11 22.58 -31.88
N LYS A 240 16.36 23.73 -32.51
CA LYS A 240 15.59 24.95 -32.34
C LYS A 240 15.37 25.64 -33.67
N VAL A 241 14.19 26.24 -33.86
CA VAL A 241 13.75 26.77 -35.15
C VAL A 241 13.27 28.21 -35.00
N THR A 242 13.78 29.09 -35.84
CA THR A 242 13.34 30.48 -35.96
C THR A 242 12.25 30.58 -37.02
N LEU A 243 11.08 31.04 -36.57
CA LEU A 243 9.87 31.18 -37.37
C LEU A 243 9.58 32.67 -37.61
N MET A 244 9.49 33.03 -38.89
CA MET A 244 9.04 34.35 -39.34
C MET A 244 7.52 34.33 -39.56
N PRO A 245 6.77 35.23 -38.91
CA PRO A 245 5.32 35.30 -39.06
C PRO A 245 4.93 35.90 -40.40
N LEU A 246 3.91 35.32 -41.04
CA LEU A 246 3.32 35.83 -42.27
C LEU A 246 2.26 36.93 -41.94
N LYS A 247 2.65 37.95 -41.16
CA LYS A 247 1.76 38.92 -40.47
C LYS A 247 0.75 39.65 -41.37
N LYS A 248 1.05 39.84 -42.66
CA LYS A 248 0.09 40.44 -43.62
C LYS A 248 -1.13 39.55 -43.91
N LEU A 249 -1.10 38.28 -43.49
CA LEU A 249 -2.12 37.27 -43.82
C LEU A 249 -3.12 37.03 -42.69
N HIS A 250 -2.73 37.23 -41.42
CA HIS A 250 -3.55 36.92 -40.23
C HIS A 250 -3.46 38.01 -39.14
N PRO A 251 -4.07 39.19 -39.34
CA PRO A 251 -3.95 40.32 -38.41
C PRO A 251 -4.70 40.16 -37.08
N LYS A 252 -5.63 39.20 -36.97
CA LYS A 252 -6.43 38.93 -35.74
C LYS A 252 -5.93 37.76 -34.88
N ALA A 253 -4.92 37.02 -35.34
CA ALA A 253 -4.48 35.79 -34.67
C ALA A 253 -3.63 36.09 -33.41
N ALA A 254 -4.03 35.55 -32.26
CA ALA A 254 -3.27 35.61 -31.01
C ALA A 254 -2.55 34.27 -30.78
N TYR A 255 -1.31 34.15 -31.28
CA TYR A 255 -0.56 32.89 -31.24
C TYR A 255 -0.08 32.46 -29.84
N MET A 256 -0.32 33.30 -28.83
CA MET A 256 0.11 33.10 -27.45
C MET A 256 -1.07 32.66 -26.58
N ILE A 257 -0.82 31.68 -25.73
CA ILE A 257 -1.71 31.26 -24.65
C ILE A 257 -1.11 31.79 -23.35
N SER A 258 -1.94 32.24 -22.42
CA SER A 258 -1.52 32.72 -21.12
C SER A 258 -0.75 31.66 -20.35
N SER A 259 0.29 32.08 -19.63
CA SER A 259 1.07 31.19 -18.77
C SER A 259 0.19 30.53 -17.70
N GLY A 260 -0.81 31.24 -17.17
CA GLY A 260 -1.72 30.72 -16.16
C GLY A 260 -2.50 29.47 -16.60
N ILE A 261 -3.00 29.44 -17.84
CA ILE A 261 -3.69 28.26 -18.37
C ILE A 261 -2.73 27.11 -18.63
N ILE A 262 -1.51 27.42 -19.09
CA ILE A 262 -0.48 26.40 -19.33
C ILE A 262 -0.10 25.73 -18.00
N SER A 263 0.07 26.50 -16.93
CA SER A 263 0.31 25.98 -15.58
C SER A 263 -0.87 25.13 -15.09
N LYS A 264 -2.12 25.62 -15.19
CA LYS A 264 -3.30 24.82 -14.83
C LYS A 264 -3.37 23.48 -15.57
N ALA A 265 -3.05 23.47 -16.87
CA ALA A 265 -3.02 22.25 -17.68
C ALA A 265 -1.91 21.30 -17.25
N GLU A 266 -0.71 21.84 -16.99
CA GLU A 266 0.42 21.07 -16.49
C GLU A 266 0.11 20.43 -15.14
N ASP A 267 -0.33 21.21 -14.16
CA ASP A 267 -0.64 20.75 -12.82
C ASP A 267 -1.70 19.65 -12.86
N THR A 268 -2.77 19.86 -13.63
CA THR A 268 -3.85 18.87 -13.80
C THR A 268 -3.33 17.55 -14.38
N LEU A 269 -2.50 17.59 -15.42
CA LEU A 269 -1.97 16.38 -16.05
C LEU A 269 -0.92 15.70 -15.16
N GLN A 270 -0.10 16.47 -14.44
CA GLN A 270 0.88 15.95 -13.49
C GLN A 270 0.21 15.26 -12.31
N GLU A 271 -0.89 15.81 -11.77
CA GLU A 271 -1.67 15.21 -10.70
C GLU A 271 -2.28 13.87 -11.12
N LEU A 272 -2.83 13.78 -12.33
CA LEU A 272 -3.38 12.54 -12.86
C LEU A 272 -2.28 11.48 -13.07
N ASP A 273 -1.07 11.88 -13.48
CA ASP A 273 0.08 10.98 -13.58
C ASP A 273 0.55 10.49 -12.20
N ASN A 274 0.54 11.37 -11.21
CA ASN A 274 0.86 11.04 -9.84
C ASN A 274 -0.13 10.00 -9.26
N LEU A 275 -1.43 10.18 -9.50
CA LEU A 275 -2.45 9.21 -9.11
C LEU A 275 -2.26 7.85 -9.80
N ASP A 276 -1.89 7.84 -11.09
CA ASP A 276 -1.58 6.61 -11.81
C ASP A 276 -0.46 5.80 -11.13
N ILE A 277 0.62 6.49 -10.74
CA ILE A 277 1.76 5.88 -10.04
C ILE A 277 1.32 5.32 -8.68
N ARG A 278 0.54 6.08 -7.88
CA ARG A 278 0.00 5.60 -6.58
C ARG A 278 -0.84 4.35 -6.75
N CYS A 279 -1.72 4.32 -7.75
CA CYS A 279 -2.53 3.14 -8.05
C CYS A 279 -1.68 1.94 -8.46
N ASN A 280 -0.64 2.15 -9.29
CA ASN A 280 0.25 1.07 -9.71
C ASN A 280 1.02 0.48 -8.52
N ASP A 281 1.48 1.31 -7.58
CA ASP A 281 2.13 0.83 -6.36
C ASP A 281 1.18 0.02 -5.49
N LEU A 282 -0.04 0.50 -5.29
CA LEU A 282 -1.03 -0.22 -4.48
C LEU A 282 -1.50 -1.53 -5.15
N LEU A 283 -1.62 -1.57 -6.48
CA LEU A 283 -1.92 -2.80 -7.24
C LEU A 283 -0.82 -3.86 -7.14
N GLU A 284 0.41 -3.47 -6.81
CA GLU A 284 1.52 -4.38 -6.59
C GLU A 284 1.64 -4.86 -5.13
N ASP A 285 0.89 -4.28 -4.19
CA ASP A 285 0.88 -4.69 -2.78
C ASP A 285 0.43 -6.16 -2.65
N ARG A 286 1.08 -6.89 -1.72
CA ARG A 286 0.85 -8.33 -1.52
C ARG A 286 -0.59 -8.66 -1.16
N VAL A 287 -1.22 -7.82 -0.34
CA VAL A 287 -2.59 -8.01 0.14
C VAL A 287 -3.54 -7.71 -1.00
N VAL A 288 -3.33 -6.59 -1.69
CA VAL A 288 -4.15 -6.21 -2.86
C VAL A 288 -4.13 -7.30 -3.93
N ARG A 289 -2.97 -7.94 -4.17
CA ARG A 289 -2.86 -9.08 -5.10
C ARG A 289 -3.74 -10.29 -4.75
N SER A 290 -4.10 -10.45 -3.49
CA SER A 290 -4.91 -11.55 -2.98
C SER A 290 -6.41 -11.21 -2.85
N PHE A 291 -6.81 -9.96 -3.05
CA PHE A 291 -8.21 -9.52 -2.93
C PHE A 291 -8.70 -8.89 -4.25
N PRO A 292 -9.35 -9.67 -5.13
CA PRO A 292 -9.84 -9.18 -6.43
C PRO A 292 -10.75 -7.95 -6.32
N GLN A 293 -11.53 -7.84 -5.25
CA GLN A 293 -12.41 -6.71 -4.98
C GLN A 293 -11.66 -5.37 -4.96
N ILE A 294 -10.47 -5.34 -4.34
CA ILE A 294 -9.61 -4.14 -4.29
C ILE A 294 -8.96 -3.89 -5.64
N GLN A 295 -8.47 -4.95 -6.30
CA GLN A 295 -7.85 -4.84 -7.63
C GLN A 295 -8.82 -4.26 -8.65
N GLU A 296 -10.08 -4.68 -8.63
CA GLU A 296 -11.14 -4.19 -9.50
C GLU A 296 -11.42 -2.70 -9.26
N LYS A 297 -11.53 -2.27 -8.00
CA LYS A 297 -11.70 -0.86 -7.63
C LYS A 297 -10.55 0.01 -8.14
N LEU A 298 -9.30 -0.36 -7.84
CA LEU A 298 -8.11 0.38 -8.27
C LEU A 298 -7.97 0.41 -9.79
N SER A 299 -8.19 -0.72 -10.45
CA SER A 299 -8.13 -0.81 -11.92
C SER A 299 -9.20 0.05 -12.58
N ARG A 300 -10.41 0.11 -12.00
CA ARG A 300 -11.51 0.94 -12.49
C ARG A 300 -11.20 2.43 -12.28
N PHE A 301 -10.72 2.82 -11.10
CA PHE A 301 -10.31 4.20 -10.82
C PHE A 301 -9.22 4.69 -11.79
N LYS A 302 -8.18 3.87 -12.00
CA LYS A 302 -7.10 4.15 -12.95
C LYS A 302 -7.63 4.43 -14.36
N LYS A 303 -8.46 3.51 -14.89
CA LYS A 303 -9.08 3.66 -16.23
C LYS A 303 -9.93 4.94 -16.34
N LEU A 304 -10.71 5.26 -15.30
CA LEU A 304 -11.52 6.47 -15.29
C LEU A 304 -10.66 7.74 -15.30
N CYS A 305 -9.54 7.75 -14.57
CA CYS A 305 -8.58 8.85 -14.60
C CYS A 305 -7.90 8.98 -15.98
N GLU A 306 -7.53 7.88 -16.63
CA GLU A 306 -6.98 7.86 -17.99
C GLU A 306 -7.98 8.40 -19.03
N TYR A 307 -9.27 8.03 -18.92
CA TYR A 307 -10.32 8.56 -19.79
C TYR A 307 -10.54 10.06 -19.58
N TYR A 308 -10.54 10.52 -18.32
CA TYR A 308 -10.66 11.94 -18.02
C TYR A 308 -9.45 12.74 -18.53
N ARG A 309 -8.22 12.23 -18.32
CA ARG A 309 -6.99 12.78 -18.89
C ARG A 309 -7.13 12.97 -20.40
N SER A 310 -7.53 11.91 -21.09
CA SER A 310 -7.73 11.91 -22.54
C SER A 310 -8.78 12.94 -22.96
N SER A 311 -9.88 13.07 -22.19
CA SER A 311 -10.92 14.08 -22.44
C SER A 311 -10.39 15.51 -22.34
N ILE A 312 -9.56 15.82 -21.33
CA ILE A 312 -8.91 17.13 -21.19
C ILE A 312 -8.01 17.40 -22.40
N GLN A 313 -7.14 16.45 -22.74
CA GLN A 313 -6.21 16.61 -23.86
C GLN A 313 -6.96 16.82 -25.19
N GLN A 314 -8.05 16.09 -25.44
CA GLN A 314 -8.88 16.29 -26.63
C GLN A 314 -9.56 17.66 -26.67
N GLN A 315 -10.03 18.17 -25.53
CA GLN A 315 -10.62 19.51 -25.45
C GLN A 315 -9.58 20.60 -25.69
N MET A 316 -8.39 20.45 -25.13
CA MET A 316 -7.25 21.32 -25.43
C MET A 316 -6.90 21.27 -26.92
N ALA A 317 -6.76 20.08 -27.50
CA ALA A 317 -6.47 19.88 -28.92
C ALA A 317 -7.49 20.56 -29.84
N LYS A 318 -8.77 20.54 -29.43
CA LYS A 318 -9.87 21.16 -30.17
C LYS A 318 -9.87 22.70 -30.05
N LYS A 319 -9.73 23.24 -28.83
CA LYS A 319 -9.87 24.67 -28.55
C LYS A 319 -8.61 25.49 -28.86
N LEU A 320 -7.42 24.94 -28.63
CA LEU A 320 -6.14 25.67 -28.83
C LEU A 320 -6.00 26.25 -30.24
N PRO A 321 -6.30 25.52 -31.35
CA PRO A 321 -6.21 26.10 -32.69
C PRO A 321 -7.17 27.27 -32.92
N SER A 322 -8.41 27.18 -32.43
CA SER A 322 -9.45 28.21 -32.59
C SER A 322 -9.13 29.47 -31.77
N ILE A 323 -8.64 29.31 -30.54
CA ILE A 323 -8.15 30.42 -29.71
C ILE A 323 -6.99 31.13 -30.42
N ARG A 324 -6.01 30.37 -30.93
CA ARG A 324 -4.86 30.94 -31.66
C ARG A 324 -5.25 31.63 -32.97
N ALA A 325 -6.35 31.21 -33.59
CA ALA A 325 -6.92 31.87 -34.77
C ALA A 325 -7.68 33.17 -34.43
N GLY A 326 -7.98 33.43 -33.15
CA GLY A 326 -8.84 34.52 -32.71
C GLY A 326 -10.33 34.25 -32.94
N GLU A 327 -10.72 32.98 -33.07
CA GLU A 327 -12.10 32.53 -33.30
C GLU A 327 -12.84 32.21 -32.00
N GLU A 328 -12.13 31.76 -30.96
CA GLU A 328 -12.65 31.51 -29.61
C GLU A 328 -11.87 32.34 -28.59
N ASP A 329 -12.54 32.72 -27.50
CA ASP A 329 -11.90 33.41 -26.38
C ASP A 329 -11.12 32.43 -25.50
N GLU A 330 -10.01 32.87 -24.93
CA GLU A 330 -9.17 32.03 -24.07
C GLU A 330 -9.92 31.51 -22.82
N GLN A 331 -10.95 32.24 -22.36
CA GLN A 331 -11.84 31.84 -21.26
C GLN A 331 -12.55 30.51 -21.52
N GLU A 332 -12.74 30.13 -22.78
CA GLU A 332 -13.30 28.83 -23.15
C GLU A 332 -12.42 27.66 -22.70
N LEU A 333 -11.11 27.86 -22.62
CA LEU A 333 -10.17 26.86 -22.12
C LEU A 333 -10.07 26.91 -20.59
N VAL A 334 -10.23 28.09 -19.98
CA VAL A 334 -10.32 28.25 -18.52
C VAL A 334 -11.49 27.45 -17.96
N LYS A 335 -12.66 27.51 -18.62
CA LYS A 335 -13.86 26.74 -18.23
C LYS A 335 -13.61 25.23 -18.14
N VAL A 336 -12.79 24.67 -19.04
CA VAL A 336 -12.45 23.23 -19.02
C VAL A 336 -11.81 22.82 -17.69
N PHE A 337 -10.96 23.68 -17.13
CA PHE A 337 -10.29 23.44 -15.86
C PHE A 337 -11.15 23.84 -14.66
N ASP A 338 -11.90 24.94 -14.74
CA ASP A 338 -12.79 25.34 -13.64
C ASP A 338 -13.97 24.35 -13.44
N ASP A 339 -14.41 23.68 -14.51
CA ASP A 339 -15.41 22.61 -14.43
C ASP A 339 -14.87 21.36 -13.72
N ARG A 340 -13.54 21.15 -13.72
CA ARG A 340 -12.89 20.05 -12.99
C ARG A 340 -13.15 20.16 -11.50
N ASP A 341 -12.99 21.36 -10.93
CA ASP A 341 -13.08 21.59 -9.49
C ASP A 341 -14.49 21.28 -8.95
N LYS A 342 -15.50 21.37 -9.81
CA LYS A 342 -16.90 21.05 -9.49
C LYS A 342 -17.27 19.60 -9.81
N SER A 343 -16.39 18.85 -10.47
CA SER A 343 -16.64 17.49 -10.93
C SER A 343 -16.17 16.43 -9.92
N PRO A 344 -16.54 15.16 -10.11
CA PRO A 344 -15.93 14.05 -9.40
C PRO A 344 -14.40 13.94 -9.63
N PHE A 345 -13.85 14.61 -10.64
CA PHE A 345 -12.41 14.60 -10.95
C PHE A 345 -11.63 15.78 -10.36
N SER A 346 -12.25 16.54 -9.43
CA SER A 346 -11.53 17.55 -8.64
C SER A 346 -10.35 16.91 -7.90
N GLN A 347 -9.25 17.65 -7.76
CA GLN A 347 -8.05 17.17 -7.06
C GLN A 347 -8.37 16.64 -5.65
N GLU A 348 -9.14 17.40 -4.87
CA GLU A 348 -9.52 17.04 -3.51
C GLU A 348 -10.22 15.67 -3.46
N ARG A 349 -11.23 15.45 -4.30
CA ARG A 349 -12.00 14.20 -4.32
C ARG A 349 -11.17 13.00 -4.77
N LEU A 350 -10.33 13.16 -5.80
CA LEU A 350 -9.46 12.08 -6.29
C LEU A 350 -8.43 11.67 -5.22
N THR A 351 -7.78 12.65 -4.60
CA THR A 351 -6.83 12.41 -3.50
C THR A 351 -7.53 11.76 -2.33
N LYS A 352 -8.70 12.28 -1.92
CA LYS A 352 -9.48 11.74 -0.80
C LYS A 352 -9.86 10.28 -1.01
N TRP A 353 -10.30 9.90 -2.21
CA TRP A 353 -10.63 8.52 -2.54
C TRP A 353 -9.40 7.62 -2.46
N MET A 354 -8.27 8.05 -3.04
CA MET A 354 -7.02 7.28 -2.98
C MET A 354 -6.54 7.06 -1.54
N GLU A 355 -6.61 8.08 -0.68
CA GLU A 355 -6.27 7.96 0.75
C GLU A 355 -7.20 7.01 1.52
N ASP A 356 -8.50 7.02 1.19
CA ASP A 356 -9.47 6.12 1.80
C ASP A 356 -9.21 4.66 1.39
N GLU A 357 -8.87 4.43 0.13
CA GLU A 357 -8.53 3.11 -0.38
C GLU A 357 -7.21 2.58 0.23
N GLU A 358 -6.17 3.42 0.34
CA GLU A 358 -4.92 3.09 1.04
C GLU A 358 -5.16 2.75 2.52
N ARG A 359 -6.11 3.44 3.17
CA ARG A 359 -6.52 3.15 4.55
C ARG A 359 -7.24 1.82 4.66
N GLU A 360 -8.15 1.51 3.75
CA GLU A 360 -8.85 0.22 3.72
C GLU A 360 -7.85 -0.94 3.55
N VAL A 361 -6.92 -0.82 2.60
CA VAL A 361 -5.83 -1.80 2.40
C VAL A 361 -4.98 -1.96 3.66
N THR A 362 -4.64 -0.85 4.34
CA THR A 362 -3.86 -0.91 5.58
C THR A 362 -4.57 -1.69 6.69
N ILE A 363 -5.89 -1.52 6.81
CA ILE A 363 -6.69 -2.25 7.81
C ILE A 363 -6.79 -3.73 7.47
N ILE A 364 -7.01 -4.07 6.19
CA ILE A 364 -7.04 -5.47 5.76
C ILE A 364 -5.69 -6.13 6.01
N ARG A 365 -4.58 -5.45 5.66
CA ARG A 365 -3.22 -5.90 5.93
C ARG A 365 -2.99 -6.16 7.42
N TYR A 366 -3.43 -5.27 8.30
CA TYR A 366 -3.34 -5.47 9.75
C TYR A 366 -3.97 -6.81 10.20
N PHE A 367 -5.15 -7.16 9.69
CA PHE A 367 -5.82 -8.41 10.04
C PHE A 367 -5.18 -9.64 9.38
N VAL A 368 -4.72 -9.51 8.13
CA VAL A 368 -3.96 -10.58 7.45
C VAL A 368 -2.66 -10.88 8.21
N ASP A 369 -1.94 -9.85 8.64
CA ASP A 369 -0.69 -9.97 9.39
C ASP A 369 -0.92 -10.52 10.80
N MET A 370 -2.06 -10.21 11.42
CA MET A 370 -2.46 -10.81 12.71
C MET A 370 -2.68 -12.33 12.62
N MET A 371 -3.06 -12.81 11.45
CA MET A 371 -3.33 -14.21 11.15
C MET A 371 -2.25 -14.77 10.20
N GLU A 372 -0.99 -14.38 10.40
CA GLU A 372 0.14 -14.78 9.55
C GLU A 372 0.22 -16.30 9.39
N GLY A 373 0.51 -16.76 8.16
CA GLY A 373 0.52 -18.18 7.79
C GLY A 373 -0.85 -18.73 7.38
N THR A 374 -1.92 -17.95 7.54
CA THR A 374 -3.26 -18.33 7.08
C THR A 374 -3.39 -18.14 5.57
N LYS A 375 -3.94 -19.15 4.87
CA LYS A 375 -4.17 -19.08 3.42
C LYS A 375 -5.30 -18.10 3.11
N ILE A 376 -5.04 -17.17 2.18
CA ILE A 376 -6.04 -16.24 1.62
C ILE A 376 -6.70 -16.91 0.42
N ILE A 377 -8.03 -16.88 0.38
CA ILE A 377 -8.87 -17.48 -0.64
C ILE A 377 -9.46 -16.35 -1.48
N SER A 378 -9.11 -16.34 -2.76
CA SER A 378 -9.36 -15.19 -3.64
C SER A 378 -10.75 -15.21 -4.28
N ASP A 379 -11.35 -16.40 -4.42
CA ASP A 379 -12.63 -16.59 -5.09
C ASP A 379 -13.43 -17.78 -4.54
N GLN A 380 -14.71 -17.84 -4.91
CA GLN A 380 -15.63 -18.89 -4.45
C GLN A 380 -15.19 -20.31 -4.87
N SER A 381 -14.58 -20.47 -6.04
CA SER A 381 -14.13 -21.79 -6.50
C SER A 381 -12.94 -22.30 -5.68
N GLU A 382 -12.08 -21.40 -5.22
CA GLU A 382 -11.01 -21.75 -4.29
C GLU A 382 -11.56 -22.11 -2.90
N LEU A 383 -12.57 -21.37 -2.42
CA LEU A 383 -13.24 -21.69 -1.16
C LEU A 383 -13.89 -23.08 -1.21
N ASP A 384 -14.62 -23.38 -2.29
CA ASP A 384 -15.29 -24.66 -2.49
C ASP A 384 -14.28 -25.82 -2.50
N ARG A 385 -13.09 -25.64 -3.07
CA ARG A 385 -12.03 -26.66 -3.05
C ARG A 385 -11.55 -26.99 -1.63
N GLU A 386 -11.43 -25.98 -0.77
CA GLU A 386 -11.00 -26.19 0.62
C GLU A 386 -12.12 -26.78 1.49
N VAL A 387 -13.36 -26.31 1.29
CA VAL A 387 -14.54 -26.76 2.05
C VAL A 387 -14.97 -28.18 1.65
N PHE A 388 -14.85 -28.56 0.39
CA PHE A 388 -15.25 -29.88 -0.13
C PHE A 388 -14.13 -30.92 -0.15
N ASN A 389 -12.98 -30.61 0.45
CA ASN A 389 -11.84 -31.52 0.48
C ASN A 389 -12.18 -32.80 1.31
N PRO A 390 -12.03 -34.01 0.75
CA PRO A 390 -12.28 -35.25 1.48
C PRO A 390 -11.37 -35.37 2.72
N GLY A 391 -11.94 -35.68 3.90
CA GLY A 391 -11.21 -35.75 5.18
C GLY A 391 -11.19 -34.43 5.95
N VAL A 392 -11.92 -33.42 5.47
CA VAL A 392 -12.10 -32.13 6.11
C VAL A 392 -13.45 -32.05 6.80
N GLU A 393 -13.46 -32.19 8.12
CA GLU A 393 -14.70 -32.12 8.91
C GLU A 393 -15.10 -30.69 9.25
N GLU A 394 -14.14 -29.82 9.60
CA GLU A 394 -14.37 -28.45 10.03
C GLU A 394 -13.44 -27.45 9.33
N VAL A 395 -14.03 -26.34 8.88
CA VAL A 395 -13.33 -25.21 8.27
C VAL A 395 -13.89 -23.90 8.82
N LEU A 396 -12.98 -22.99 9.16
CA LEU A 396 -13.32 -21.64 9.58
C LEU A 396 -12.80 -20.66 8.53
N CYS A 397 -13.60 -19.65 8.20
CA CYS A 397 -13.18 -18.57 7.33
C CYS A 397 -13.37 -17.24 8.04
N PHE A 398 -12.30 -16.46 8.19
CA PHE A 398 -12.41 -15.05 8.51
C PHE A 398 -12.79 -14.30 7.23
N VAL A 399 -14.03 -13.81 7.18
CA VAL A 399 -14.65 -13.24 5.98
C VAL A 399 -14.76 -11.73 6.13
N PHE A 400 -14.07 -10.97 5.28
CA PHE A 400 -14.31 -9.53 5.11
C PHE A 400 -15.62 -9.31 4.35
N THR A 401 -16.67 -8.95 5.07
CA THR A 401 -18.03 -8.85 4.54
C THR A 401 -18.38 -7.48 3.97
N SER A 402 -17.63 -6.46 4.37
CA SER A 402 -17.80 -5.08 3.88
C SER A 402 -16.82 -4.68 2.78
N LEU A 403 -15.95 -5.60 2.35
CA LEU A 403 -15.07 -5.38 1.20
C LEU A 403 -15.83 -5.65 -0.10
N LYS A 404 -16.19 -4.59 -0.81
CA LYS A 404 -16.99 -4.64 -2.05
C LYS A 404 -16.16 -4.26 -3.27
N SER A 405 -16.46 -4.87 -4.42
CA SER A 405 -15.89 -4.41 -5.70
C SER A 405 -16.63 -3.20 -6.26
N THR A 406 -17.90 -3.02 -5.88
CA THR A 406 -18.71 -1.87 -6.27
C THR A 406 -18.41 -0.66 -5.37
N ASP A 407 -18.14 0.48 -6.01
CA ASP A 407 -17.86 1.74 -5.33
C ASP A 407 -18.75 2.85 -5.92
N PRO A 408 -19.61 3.49 -5.10
CA PRO A 408 -20.51 4.56 -5.58
C PRO A 408 -19.81 5.81 -6.08
N TYR A 409 -18.61 6.13 -5.59
CA TYR A 409 -17.80 7.23 -6.10
C TYR A 409 -17.26 6.92 -7.50
N LEU A 410 -16.77 5.70 -7.73
CA LEU A 410 -16.35 5.26 -9.07
C LEU A 410 -17.52 5.23 -10.06
N GLN A 411 -18.73 4.91 -9.58
CA GLN A 411 -19.93 5.03 -10.40
C GLN A 411 -20.22 6.48 -10.78
N ASN A 412 -20.16 7.42 -9.83
CA ASN A 412 -20.32 8.85 -10.10
C ASN A 412 -19.29 9.38 -11.13
N MET A 413 -18.02 8.97 -11.02
CA MET A 413 -16.98 9.28 -12.00
C MET A 413 -17.34 8.76 -13.41
N SER A 414 -17.85 7.53 -13.50
CA SER A 414 -18.30 6.92 -14.76
C SER A 414 -19.48 7.69 -15.36
N ASP A 415 -20.52 7.94 -14.55
CA ASP A 415 -21.72 8.67 -14.98
C ASP A 415 -21.37 10.08 -15.44
N TYR A 416 -20.42 10.76 -14.80
CA TYR A 416 -19.94 12.08 -15.21
C TYR A 416 -19.28 12.04 -16.61
N LEU A 417 -18.42 11.05 -16.87
CA LEU A 417 -17.79 10.88 -18.18
C LEU A 417 -18.79 10.53 -19.28
N GLU A 418 -19.86 9.81 -18.95
CA GLU A 418 -20.97 9.52 -19.87
C GLU A 418 -21.86 10.74 -20.12
N LYS A 419 -22.28 11.45 -19.06
CA LYS A 419 -23.10 12.68 -19.16
C LYS A 419 -22.41 13.80 -19.91
N LYS A 420 -21.08 13.93 -19.79
CA LYS A 420 -20.29 14.88 -20.58
C LYS A 420 -20.42 14.64 -22.09
N LYS A 421 -20.88 13.45 -22.54
CA LYS A 421 -21.21 13.17 -23.93
C LYS A 421 -22.62 13.63 -24.36
N LEU A 422 -23.52 13.99 -23.42
CA LEU A 422 -24.97 14.15 -23.64
C LEU A 422 -25.56 15.53 -23.26
N GLU A 423 -24.72 16.53 -22.91
CA GLU A 423 -25.08 17.89 -22.44
C GLU A 423 -25.69 17.98 -21.02
N GLY A 424 -25.18 18.93 -20.21
CA GLY A 424 -25.76 19.39 -18.93
C GLY A 424 -25.10 18.86 -17.65
N THR A 425 -24.50 19.74 -16.85
CA THR A 425 -23.93 19.47 -15.53
C THR A 425 -24.86 19.94 -14.41
N ASP A 426 -25.38 19.00 -13.62
CA ASP A 426 -25.80 19.28 -12.24
C ASP A 426 -25.02 18.37 -11.30
N GLY A 427 -24.45 19.00 -10.28
CA GLY A 427 -23.54 18.37 -9.34
C GLY A 427 -24.25 17.33 -8.49
N ASN A 428 -23.60 16.18 -8.29
CA ASN A 428 -23.96 15.24 -7.25
C ASN A 428 -22.75 14.92 -6.37
N THR A 429 -22.91 15.27 -5.10
CA THR A 429 -22.05 14.87 -3.99
C THR A 429 -22.22 13.36 -3.80
N PRO A 430 -21.14 12.55 -3.86
CA PRO A 430 -21.22 11.18 -3.38
C PRO A 430 -21.65 11.22 -1.91
N PRO A 431 -22.54 10.33 -1.43
CA PRO A 431 -22.93 10.34 -0.04
C PRO A 431 -21.68 10.24 0.83
N ALA A 432 -21.66 10.96 1.96
CA ALA A 432 -20.81 10.59 3.08
C ALA A 432 -21.26 9.19 3.53
N GLN A 433 -20.77 8.16 2.85
CA GLN A 433 -21.12 6.79 3.15
C GLN A 433 -20.38 6.43 4.43
N ASP A 434 -21.11 5.74 5.30
CA ASP A 434 -20.68 5.25 6.60
C ASP A 434 -19.61 4.15 6.39
N GLN A 435 -18.42 4.56 5.94
CA GLN A 435 -17.35 3.67 5.50
C GLN A 435 -16.83 2.85 6.67
N TRP A 436 -16.92 1.53 6.57
CA TRP A 436 -16.63 0.61 7.67
C TRP A 436 -15.20 0.77 8.21
N TYR A 437 -14.23 1.04 7.32
CA TYR A 437 -12.81 1.23 7.65
C TYR A 437 -12.53 2.54 8.41
N ARG A 438 -13.52 3.43 8.57
CA ARG A 438 -13.40 4.62 9.44
C ARG A 438 -13.87 4.34 10.87
N SER A 439 -14.73 3.36 11.11
CA SER A 439 -15.29 3.07 12.43
C SER A 439 -14.32 2.31 13.35
N ASP A 440 -13.96 2.92 14.49
CA ASP A 440 -13.20 2.25 15.56
C ASP A 440 -13.94 1.05 16.15
N GLU A 441 -15.26 1.17 16.31
CA GLU A 441 -16.10 0.10 16.87
C GLU A 441 -16.09 -1.14 15.99
N VAL A 442 -16.21 -0.95 14.67
CA VAL A 442 -16.13 -2.05 13.70
C VAL A 442 -14.75 -2.70 13.76
N ARG A 443 -13.66 -1.90 13.80
CA ARG A 443 -12.29 -2.43 13.92
C ARG A 443 -12.09 -3.22 15.22
N ALA A 444 -12.62 -2.75 16.34
CA ALA A 444 -12.52 -3.44 17.63
C ALA A 444 -13.23 -4.81 17.60
N LYS A 445 -14.46 -4.87 17.05
CA LYS A 445 -15.21 -6.12 16.89
C LYS A 445 -14.51 -7.13 15.95
N MET A 446 -13.92 -6.64 14.85
CA MET A 446 -13.13 -7.47 13.95
C MET A 446 -11.89 -8.05 14.64
N LYS A 447 -11.22 -7.24 15.48
CA LYS A 447 -10.05 -7.66 16.26
C LYS A 447 -10.38 -8.76 17.25
N GLU A 448 -11.46 -8.61 18.00
CA GLU A 448 -11.95 -9.66 18.90
C GLU A 448 -12.16 -11.00 18.16
N LYS A 449 -12.83 -10.94 17.00
CA LYS A 449 -13.07 -12.11 16.16
C LYS A 449 -11.77 -12.72 15.63
N ALA A 450 -10.85 -11.91 15.11
CA ALA A 450 -9.57 -12.39 14.59
C ALA A 450 -8.72 -13.03 15.71
N GLU A 451 -8.67 -12.43 16.90
CA GLU A 451 -7.96 -12.99 18.06
C GLU A 451 -8.53 -14.33 18.50
N ALA A 452 -9.84 -14.52 18.40
CA ALA A 452 -10.51 -15.78 18.74
C ALA A 452 -10.16 -16.95 17.80
N VAL A 453 -9.77 -16.67 16.56
CA VAL A 453 -9.54 -17.73 15.54
C VAL A 453 -8.10 -17.83 15.03
N LYS A 454 -7.22 -16.85 15.31
CA LYS A 454 -5.87 -16.80 14.73
C LYS A 454 -5.01 -18.04 14.94
N ASN A 455 -5.29 -18.83 15.99
CA ASN A 455 -4.55 -20.06 16.32
C ASN A 455 -5.27 -21.34 15.84
N CYS A 456 -6.38 -21.23 15.11
CA CYS A 456 -7.10 -22.38 14.59
C CYS A 456 -6.34 -22.99 13.41
N SER A 457 -6.08 -24.29 13.46
CA SER A 457 -5.27 -25.01 12.46
C SER A 457 -5.86 -25.06 11.04
N ARG A 458 -7.12 -24.64 10.86
CA ARG A 458 -7.89 -24.73 9.60
C ARG A 458 -8.70 -23.46 9.36
N LEU A 459 -8.03 -22.33 9.54
CA LEU A 459 -8.54 -21.01 9.22
C LEU A 459 -8.19 -20.65 7.78
N PHE A 460 -9.10 -19.94 7.11
CA PHE A 460 -8.85 -19.25 5.85
C PHE A 460 -9.26 -17.79 5.97
N ILE A 461 -8.71 -16.94 5.12
CA ILE A 461 -9.13 -15.53 5.00
C ILE A 461 -9.76 -15.33 3.64
N THR A 462 -10.91 -14.67 3.56
CA THR A 462 -11.55 -14.36 2.27
C THR A 462 -12.41 -13.11 2.35
N ALA A 463 -12.97 -12.68 1.23
CA ALA A 463 -13.91 -11.58 1.14
C ALA A 463 -15.18 -12.04 0.42
N ILE A 464 -16.31 -11.97 1.12
CA ILE A 464 -17.63 -12.34 0.61
C ILE A 464 -18.61 -11.30 1.10
N GLU A 465 -19.23 -10.56 0.18
CA GLU A 465 -20.16 -9.49 0.53
C GLU A 465 -21.33 -10.02 1.36
N ASN A 466 -21.55 -9.44 2.54
CA ASN A 466 -22.67 -9.79 3.41
C ASN A 466 -23.08 -8.60 4.29
N ASP A 467 -24.18 -7.94 3.93
CA ASP A 467 -24.66 -6.74 4.61
C ASP A 467 -25.18 -6.99 6.05
N LYS A 468 -25.34 -8.25 6.47
CA LYS A 468 -25.67 -8.62 7.85
C LYS A 468 -24.56 -8.24 8.83
N TYR A 469 -23.31 -8.18 8.36
CA TYR A 469 -22.13 -7.93 9.20
C TYR A 469 -21.32 -6.75 8.64
N LYS A 470 -21.10 -5.72 9.46
CA LYS A 470 -20.14 -4.64 9.15
C LYS A 470 -18.71 -5.07 9.48
N GLY A 471 -17.77 -4.86 8.56
CA GLY A 471 -16.36 -5.21 8.69
C GLY A 471 -16.08 -6.66 8.27
N ALA A 472 -15.97 -7.55 9.27
CA ALA A 472 -15.72 -8.98 9.06
C ALA A 472 -16.45 -9.86 10.08
N THR A 473 -16.63 -11.13 9.71
CA THR A 473 -17.21 -12.18 10.54
C THR A 473 -16.47 -13.51 10.34
N ILE A 474 -16.89 -14.55 11.07
CA ILE A 474 -16.32 -15.89 10.94
C ILE A 474 -17.42 -16.81 10.39
N TYR A 475 -17.17 -17.41 9.23
CA TYR A 475 -18.00 -18.48 8.69
C TYR A 475 -17.48 -19.82 9.20
N HIS A 476 -18.39 -20.71 9.57
CA HIS A 476 -18.07 -22.07 10.00
C HIS A 476 -18.76 -23.07 9.08
N TYR A 477 -17.93 -23.88 8.43
CA TYR A 477 -18.36 -25.00 7.60
C TYR A 477 -18.09 -26.31 8.31
N ARG A 478 -19.07 -27.22 8.29
CA ARG A 478 -18.93 -28.58 8.82
C ARG A 478 -19.48 -29.58 7.82
N ASN A 479 -18.71 -30.64 7.53
CA ASN A 479 -19.08 -31.68 6.56
C ASN A 479 -19.64 -31.06 5.28
N THR A 480 -18.85 -30.19 4.65
CA THR A 480 -19.17 -29.43 3.42
C THR A 480 -20.30 -28.40 3.50
N ASN A 481 -21.04 -28.29 4.61
CA ASN A 481 -22.16 -27.36 4.73
C ASN A 481 -21.81 -26.14 5.56
N LEU A 482 -22.29 -24.96 5.16
CA LEU A 482 -22.21 -23.76 5.99
C LEU A 482 -23.16 -23.93 7.20
N VAL A 483 -22.58 -24.02 8.39
CA VAL A 483 -23.33 -24.17 9.65
C VAL A 483 -23.81 -22.81 10.15
N THR A 484 -22.93 -21.81 10.12
CA THR A 484 -23.23 -20.44 10.54
C THR A 484 -22.33 -19.43 9.84
N ASP A 485 -22.87 -18.26 9.57
CA ASP A 485 -22.18 -17.09 9.00
C ASP A 485 -21.68 -16.10 10.08
N GLY A 486 -21.85 -16.44 11.35
CA GLY A 486 -21.55 -15.59 12.50
C GLY A 486 -20.98 -16.37 13.67
N PHE A 487 -19.99 -17.22 13.43
CA PHE A 487 -19.40 -18.08 14.46
C PHE A 487 -18.72 -17.26 15.57
N SER A 488 -18.91 -17.69 16.82
CA SER A 488 -18.34 -17.07 18.03
C SER A 488 -17.82 -18.10 19.04
N GLY A 489 -17.49 -19.32 18.57
CA GLY A 489 -17.14 -20.46 19.41
C GLY A 489 -18.29 -21.48 19.56
N PRO A 490 -17.99 -22.73 19.97
CA PRO A 490 -19.00 -23.74 20.22
C PRO A 490 -19.84 -23.38 21.45
N ASP A 491 -21.16 -23.53 21.37
CA ASP A 491 -22.02 -23.24 22.52
C ASP A 491 -21.95 -24.37 23.55
N VAL A 492 -21.29 -24.12 24.68
CA VAL A 492 -21.08 -25.10 25.75
C VAL A 492 -22.12 -24.88 26.85
N THR A 493 -23.36 -25.26 26.57
CA THR A 493 -24.47 -25.10 27.53
C THR A 493 -24.55 -26.25 28.52
N ASP A 494 -24.31 -27.48 28.07
CA ASP A 494 -24.30 -28.68 28.90
C ASP A 494 -22.88 -29.01 29.39
N VAL A 495 -22.38 -28.16 30.28
CA VAL A 495 -21.01 -28.25 30.82
C VAL A 495 -20.72 -29.60 31.49
N GLU A 496 -21.73 -30.30 32.01
CA GLU A 496 -21.55 -31.57 32.73
C GLU A 496 -21.36 -32.76 31.77
N ASN A 497 -21.87 -32.67 30.54
CA ASN A 497 -21.78 -33.73 29.53
C ASN A 497 -20.71 -33.48 28.47
N VAL A 498 -19.85 -32.47 28.63
CA VAL A 498 -18.70 -32.27 27.74
C VAL A 498 -17.68 -33.38 27.92
N THR A 499 -17.44 -34.14 26.84
CA THR A 499 -16.51 -35.26 26.83
C THR A 499 -15.32 -35.06 25.89
N ASN A 500 -15.41 -34.14 24.94
CA ASN A 500 -14.35 -33.87 23.98
C ASN A 500 -13.55 -32.63 24.39
N ARG A 501 -12.25 -32.81 24.66
CA ARG A 501 -11.34 -31.74 25.03
C ARG A 501 -11.33 -30.58 24.02
N ARG A 502 -11.54 -30.88 22.73
CA ARG A 502 -11.53 -29.88 21.65
C ARG A 502 -12.60 -28.81 21.82
N ASP A 503 -13.74 -29.14 22.41
CA ASP A 503 -14.86 -28.21 22.57
C ASP A 503 -14.52 -27.09 23.55
N LEU A 504 -13.74 -27.40 24.61
CA LEU A 504 -13.29 -26.41 25.59
C LEU A 504 -12.00 -25.71 25.18
N MET A 505 -11.18 -26.35 24.34
CA MET A 505 -9.92 -25.76 23.87
C MET A 505 -10.11 -24.51 23.01
N TRP A 506 -11.30 -24.27 22.49
CA TRP A 506 -11.71 -22.99 21.90
C TRP A 506 -11.63 -21.81 22.87
N TYR A 507 -11.81 -22.07 24.16
CA TYR A 507 -11.80 -21.07 25.22
C TYR A 507 -10.47 -21.04 25.98
N ALA A 508 -9.44 -21.73 25.47
CA ALA A 508 -8.15 -21.84 26.11
C ALA A 508 -7.55 -20.46 26.44
N CYS A 509 -7.06 -20.31 27.66
CA CYS A 509 -6.36 -19.11 28.09
C CYS A 509 -5.02 -19.48 28.74
N GLY A 510 -4.00 -18.68 28.42
CA GLY A 510 -2.72 -18.74 29.10
C GLY A 510 -2.81 -17.99 30.42
N LEU A 511 -2.41 -18.65 31.51
CA LEU A 511 -2.39 -18.05 32.85
C LEU A 511 -0.96 -17.87 33.36
N THR A 512 -0.76 -16.93 34.27
CA THR A 512 0.55 -16.62 34.85
C THR A 512 0.43 -16.44 36.36
N LEU A 513 1.22 -17.18 37.14
CA LEU A 513 1.26 -17.04 38.60
C LEU A 513 1.80 -15.67 38.99
N ASP A 514 1.18 -15.01 39.97
CA ASP A 514 1.60 -13.70 40.46
C ASP A 514 2.54 -13.81 41.68
N PRO A 515 3.85 -13.50 41.51
CA PRO A 515 4.81 -13.53 42.62
C PRO A 515 4.46 -12.58 43.77
N ASN A 516 3.65 -11.54 43.53
CA ASN A 516 3.24 -10.59 44.57
C ASN A 516 2.17 -11.14 45.51
N THR A 517 1.48 -12.21 45.10
CA THR A 517 0.45 -12.87 45.91
C THR A 517 0.97 -14.11 46.62
N ALA A 518 2.03 -14.72 46.08
CA ALA A 518 2.60 -15.97 46.55
C ALA A 518 3.01 -15.94 48.02
N ASN A 519 2.52 -16.90 48.81
CA ASN A 519 3.03 -17.11 50.15
C ASN A 519 4.54 -17.43 50.17
N ASN A 520 5.21 -17.08 51.27
CA ASN A 520 6.65 -17.26 51.39
C ASN A 520 7.08 -18.73 51.29
N ASN A 521 6.25 -19.72 51.62
CA ASN A 521 6.62 -21.13 51.46
C ASN A 521 6.48 -21.65 50.02
N LEU A 522 6.03 -20.81 49.08
CA LEU A 522 5.84 -21.19 47.69
C LEU A 522 7.03 -20.78 46.83
N ILE A 523 7.54 -21.72 46.04
CA ILE A 523 8.62 -21.52 45.09
C ILE A 523 8.01 -21.49 43.69
N LEU A 524 8.15 -20.35 43.01
CA LEU A 524 7.76 -20.22 41.61
C LEU A 524 8.91 -20.64 40.69
N SER A 525 8.60 -21.43 39.67
CA SER A 525 9.56 -21.88 38.66
C SER A 525 8.92 -21.93 37.27
N GLU A 526 9.70 -22.34 36.26
CA GLU A 526 9.23 -22.52 34.88
C GLU A 526 8.56 -21.25 34.31
N GLY A 527 9.17 -20.08 34.55
CA GLY A 527 8.62 -18.80 34.08
C GLY A 527 7.28 -18.43 34.72
N ASN A 528 7.10 -18.71 36.01
CA ASN A 528 5.85 -18.50 36.75
C ASN A 528 4.67 -19.34 36.25
N LYS A 529 4.96 -20.52 35.68
CA LYS A 529 3.95 -21.54 35.34
C LYS A 529 3.82 -22.64 36.38
N LYS A 530 4.84 -22.83 37.22
CA LYS A 530 4.85 -23.86 38.27
C LYS A 530 5.03 -23.25 39.65
N VAL A 531 4.29 -23.80 40.61
CA VAL A 531 4.42 -23.47 42.03
C VAL A 531 4.61 -24.75 42.84
N THR A 532 5.57 -24.74 43.76
CA THR A 532 5.86 -25.86 44.66
C THR A 532 5.93 -25.37 46.09
N ASN A 533 5.31 -26.08 47.03
CA ASN A 533 5.49 -25.79 48.46
C ASN A 533 6.83 -26.38 48.93
N GLY A 534 7.71 -25.51 49.42
CA GLY A 534 9.09 -25.85 49.78
C GLY A 534 9.58 -25.06 50.98
N GLU A 535 10.86 -24.71 50.96
CA GLU A 535 11.46 -23.86 51.99
C GLU A 535 10.99 -22.40 51.86
N SER A 536 10.92 -21.69 52.98
CA SER A 536 10.51 -20.29 53.00
C SER A 536 11.44 -19.42 52.13
N GLN A 537 10.83 -18.63 51.26
CA GLN A 537 11.43 -17.68 50.35
C GLN A 537 11.47 -16.28 50.98
N SER A 538 12.42 -15.46 50.54
CA SER A 538 12.57 -14.05 50.97
C SER A 538 11.86 -13.10 50.01
N TYR A 539 10.55 -13.26 49.84
CA TYR A 539 9.79 -12.34 49.01
C TYR A 539 9.58 -10.98 49.69
N PRO A 540 9.60 -9.85 48.94
CA PRO A 540 9.27 -8.54 49.50
C PRO A 540 7.86 -8.52 50.08
N ASP A 541 7.68 -7.79 51.18
CA ASP A 541 6.34 -7.59 51.74
C ASP A 541 5.42 -6.90 50.72
N HIS A 542 4.18 -7.36 50.66
CA HIS A 542 3.18 -6.88 49.72
C HIS A 542 1.77 -7.06 50.32
N PRO A 543 0.87 -6.07 50.17
CA PRO A 543 -0.48 -6.16 50.73
C PRO A 543 -1.28 -7.35 50.16
N GLU A 544 -1.05 -7.71 48.89
CA GLU A 544 -1.74 -8.83 48.24
C GLU A 544 -1.12 -10.21 48.54
N ARG A 545 0.01 -10.27 49.30
CA ARG A 545 0.71 -11.51 49.61
C ARG A 545 0.00 -12.30 50.71
N PHE A 546 -0.22 -13.60 50.51
CA PHE A 546 -0.66 -14.46 51.59
C PHE A 546 0.44 -14.69 52.63
N ASP A 547 0.17 -14.41 53.89
CA ASP A 547 1.15 -14.54 54.98
C ASP A 547 1.13 -15.92 55.64
N VAL A 548 -0.07 -16.49 55.85
CA VAL A 548 -0.25 -17.75 56.56
C VAL A 548 -0.43 -18.93 55.62
N TRP A 549 -1.41 -18.86 54.72
CA TRP A 549 -1.76 -20.00 53.87
C TRP A 549 -0.83 -20.11 52.66
N PRO A 550 -0.38 -21.32 52.26
CA PRO A 550 0.42 -21.55 51.06
C PRO A 550 -0.43 -21.44 49.80
N HIS A 551 -0.91 -20.21 49.54
CA HIS A 551 -1.80 -19.82 48.47
C HIS A 551 -1.11 -18.87 47.49
N ILE A 552 -1.60 -18.86 46.26
CA ILE A 552 -1.15 -17.97 45.19
C ILE A 552 -2.29 -17.71 44.19
N LEU A 553 -2.30 -16.52 43.58
CA LEU A 553 -3.22 -16.16 42.50
C LEU A 553 -2.47 -16.09 41.17
N CYS A 554 -3.21 -16.22 40.08
CA CYS A 554 -2.80 -15.77 38.76
C CYS A 554 -3.02 -14.25 38.60
N ARG A 555 -2.33 -13.64 37.65
CA ARG A 555 -2.44 -12.21 37.34
C ARG A 555 -3.72 -11.87 36.59
N GLU A 556 -4.21 -12.80 35.77
CA GLU A 556 -5.30 -12.58 34.84
C GLU A 556 -6.66 -12.55 35.56
N ALA A 557 -7.40 -11.45 35.37
CA ALA A 557 -8.77 -11.29 35.84
C ALA A 557 -9.74 -11.77 34.74
N LEU A 558 -10.56 -12.76 35.05
CA LEU A 558 -11.43 -13.43 34.08
C LEU A 558 -12.89 -12.99 34.22
N THR A 559 -13.51 -12.61 33.10
CA THR A 559 -14.91 -12.14 33.00
C THR A 559 -15.70 -12.75 31.84
N GLY A 560 -15.13 -13.70 31.10
CA GLY A 560 -15.75 -14.35 29.94
C GLY A 560 -15.77 -15.88 30.04
N ARG A 561 -15.74 -16.54 28.88
CA ARG A 561 -15.56 -18.00 28.77
C ARG A 561 -14.07 -18.32 28.69
N HIS A 562 -13.56 -19.09 29.62
CA HIS A 562 -12.14 -19.41 29.74
C HIS A 562 -11.94 -20.88 30.11
N TYR A 563 -10.98 -21.53 29.47
CA TYR A 563 -10.55 -22.88 29.76
C TYR A 563 -9.06 -22.86 30.07
N TRP A 564 -8.63 -23.55 31.12
CA TRP A 564 -7.22 -23.78 31.41
C TRP A 564 -6.99 -25.16 31.99
N GLU A 565 -5.78 -25.67 31.82
CA GLU A 565 -5.38 -26.98 32.34
C GLU A 565 -4.26 -26.83 33.35
N VAL A 566 -4.35 -27.60 34.44
CA VAL A 566 -3.33 -27.64 35.49
C VAL A 566 -2.96 -29.07 35.84
N GLU A 567 -1.69 -29.30 36.13
CA GLU A 567 -1.18 -30.56 36.62
C GLU A 567 -0.96 -30.47 38.13
N LEU A 568 -1.61 -31.34 38.91
CA LEU A 568 -1.47 -31.44 40.36
C LEU A 568 -0.52 -32.59 40.72
N ASN A 569 0.39 -32.33 41.65
CA ASN A 569 1.22 -33.40 42.21
C ASN A 569 0.37 -34.32 43.10
N MET A 570 0.32 -35.62 42.77
CA MET A 570 -0.38 -36.66 43.54
C MET A 570 0.56 -37.56 44.35
N ASN A 571 1.76 -37.09 44.72
CA ASN A 571 2.63 -37.84 45.64
C ASN A 571 1.92 -38.16 46.97
N LYS A 572 2.36 -39.22 47.66
CA LYS A 572 1.87 -39.55 49.01
C LYS A 572 1.98 -38.30 49.89
N ASP A 573 0.91 -38.03 50.64
CA ASP A 573 0.74 -36.85 51.50
C ASP A 573 0.55 -35.52 50.74
N ALA A 574 0.30 -35.52 49.42
CA ALA A 574 -0.04 -34.30 48.69
C ALA A 574 -1.46 -33.81 49.02
N ASP A 575 -1.59 -32.50 49.27
CA ASP A 575 -2.85 -31.75 49.21
C ASP A 575 -2.61 -30.49 48.37
N ALA A 576 -3.32 -30.40 47.24
CA ALA A 576 -3.29 -29.26 46.34
C ALA A 576 -4.66 -29.05 45.68
N ALA A 577 -5.00 -27.80 45.37
CA ALA A 577 -6.28 -27.46 44.74
C ALA A 577 -6.14 -26.36 43.70
N ALA A 578 -6.96 -26.47 42.66
CA ALA A 578 -7.23 -25.42 41.69
C ALA A 578 -8.50 -24.68 42.09
N ALA A 579 -8.40 -23.37 42.25
CA ALA A 579 -9.47 -22.52 42.74
C ALA A 579 -9.68 -21.31 41.82
N VAL A 580 -10.81 -20.64 42.01
CA VAL A 580 -10.99 -19.25 41.58
C VAL A 580 -11.52 -18.44 42.75
N CYS A 581 -11.15 -17.17 42.82
CA CYS A 581 -11.63 -16.27 43.88
C CYS A 581 -11.80 -14.85 43.37
N TYR A 582 -12.57 -14.05 44.11
CA TYR A 582 -12.60 -12.61 43.89
C TYR A 582 -11.34 -11.92 44.43
N ARG A 583 -11.03 -10.75 43.88
CA ARG A 583 -9.86 -9.97 44.30
C ARG A 583 -9.92 -9.59 45.79
N LYS A 584 -11.12 -9.34 46.30
CA LYS A 584 -11.39 -8.92 47.68
C LYS A 584 -11.16 -10.00 48.75
N LEU A 585 -10.78 -11.23 48.37
CA LEU A 585 -10.42 -12.27 49.33
C LEU A 585 -9.31 -11.76 50.25
N GLU A 586 -9.47 -11.97 51.56
CA GLU A 586 -8.48 -11.54 52.55
C GLU A 586 -7.16 -12.30 52.36
N ARG A 587 -6.05 -11.60 52.56
CA ARG A 587 -4.70 -12.17 52.34
C ARG A 587 -3.94 -12.44 53.63
N LYS A 588 -4.38 -11.83 54.74
CA LYS A 588 -3.62 -11.79 55.99
C LYS A 588 -4.35 -12.50 57.12
N GLY A 589 -3.62 -13.26 57.92
CA GLY A 589 -4.12 -13.91 59.13
C GLY A 589 -4.70 -15.30 58.93
N GLU A 590 -5.10 -15.91 60.06
CA GLU A 590 -5.71 -17.23 60.12
C GLU A 590 -7.24 -17.11 60.16
N GLY A 591 -7.95 -17.79 59.25
CA GLY A 591 -9.40 -17.82 59.28
C GLY A 591 -10.07 -18.28 58.00
N ARG A 592 -11.41 -18.32 58.04
CA ARG A 592 -12.24 -18.71 56.88
C ARG A 592 -12.23 -17.68 55.75
N LEU A 593 -11.98 -16.41 56.07
CA LEU A 593 -12.00 -15.30 55.11
C LEU A 593 -10.79 -15.31 54.16
N THR A 594 -9.68 -15.96 54.55
CA THR A 594 -8.43 -16.06 53.77
C THR A 594 -8.28 -17.39 53.02
N GLY A 595 -9.13 -18.38 53.34
CA GLY A 595 -9.06 -19.74 52.80
C GLY A 595 -9.82 -19.92 51.48
N PHE A 596 -9.27 -20.61 50.49
CA PHE A 596 -10.03 -20.95 49.28
C PHE A 596 -11.09 -22.01 49.58
N GLY A 597 -12.34 -21.76 49.17
CA GLY A 597 -13.48 -22.63 49.40
C GLY A 597 -14.14 -22.50 50.78
N TRP A 598 -13.55 -21.74 51.70
CA TRP A 598 -14.05 -21.59 53.09
C TRP A 598 -14.96 -20.37 53.30
N ASN A 599 -15.22 -19.64 52.22
CA ASN A 599 -16.06 -18.45 52.16
C ASN A 599 -16.89 -18.47 50.87
N ASN A 600 -17.82 -17.54 50.76
CA ASN A 600 -18.73 -17.40 49.62
C ASN A 600 -18.12 -16.64 48.42
N ILE A 601 -16.83 -16.29 48.45
CA ILE A 601 -16.12 -15.55 47.40
C ILE A 601 -14.96 -16.34 46.77
N SER A 602 -14.90 -17.64 47.05
CA SER A 602 -13.94 -18.56 46.47
C SER A 602 -14.54 -19.96 46.25
N TRP A 603 -14.07 -20.63 45.21
CA TRP A 603 -14.49 -21.96 44.78
C TRP A 603 -13.23 -22.78 44.51
N SER A 604 -13.15 -23.99 45.03
CA SER A 604 -11.95 -24.81 45.00
C SER A 604 -12.29 -26.25 44.63
N LEU A 605 -11.50 -26.85 43.74
CA LEU A 605 -11.45 -28.30 43.56
C LEU A 605 -10.02 -28.77 43.72
N GLY A 606 -9.80 -29.67 44.66
CA GLY A 606 -8.49 -30.20 44.99
C GLY A 606 -8.49 -31.68 45.22
N PHE A 607 -7.31 -32.18 45.52
CA PHE A 607 -7.02 -33.57 45.77
C PHE A 607 -6.31 -33.70 47.12
N LYS A 608 -6.68 -34.71 47.91
CA LYS A 608 -5.98 -35.06 49.16
C LYS A 608 -5.81 -36.58 49.28
N TRP A 609 -4.71 -37.00 49.91
CA TRP A 609 -4.40 -38.42 50.16
C TRP A 609 -5.01 -39.00 51.44
N ILE A 610 -5.22 -38.17 52.48
CA ILE A 610 -5.56 -38.61 53.84
C ILE A 610 -6.98 -38.13 54.20
N PRO A 611 -7.84 -38.95 54.84
CA PRO A 611 -7.60 -40.34 55.25
C PRO A 611 -7.62 -41.35 54.10
N ASP A 612 -8.33 -41.05 53.02
CA ASP A 612 -8.36 -41.83 51.77
C ASP A 612 -8.21 -40.88 50.56
N PRO A 613 -7.59 -41.34 49.45
CA PRO A 613 -7.43 -40.54 48.24
C PRO A 613 -8.78 -40.13 47.63
N THR A 614 -9.08 -38.82 47.61
CA THR A 614 -10.35 -38.29 47.10
C THR A 614 -10.17 -36.92 46.48
N PHE A 615 -10.99 -36.61 45.48
CA PHE A 615 -11.21 -35.23 45.06
C PHE A 615 -12.18 -34.55 46.01
N TYR A 616 -11.94 -33.29 46.32
CA TYR A 616 -12.83 -32.48 47.13
C TYR A 616 -13.17 -31.18 46.39
N ALA A 617 -14.43 -30.79 46.46
CA ALA A 617 -14.92 -29.51 45.98
C ALA A 617 -15.37 -28.68 47.20
N GLU A 618 -14.80 -27.50 47.39
CA GLU A 618 -15.06 -26.62 48.53
C GLU A 618 -15.59 -25.25 48.10
N HIS A 619 -16.69 -24.84 48.73
CA HIS A 619 -17.27 -23.50 48.61
C HIS A 619 -18.12 -23.19 49.85
N ASP A 620 -18.05 -21.94 50.35
CA ASP A 620 -18.81 -21.47 51.51
C ASP A 620 -18.66 -22.37 52.76
N GLY A 621 -17.45 -22.93 52.94
CA GLY A 621 -17.14 -23.84 54.05
C GLY A 621 -17.80 -25.21 53.95
N LYS A 622 -18.41 -25.55 52.82
CA LYS A 622 -18.99 -26.87 52.53
C LYS A 622 -18.05 -27.65 51.63
N THR A 623 -17.81 -28.91 51.98
CA THR A 623 -16.96 -29.84 51.22
C THR A 623 -17.81 -30.95 50.60
N THR A 624 -17.69 -31.14 49.29
CA THR A 624 -18.26 -32.28 48.55
C THR A 624 -17.13 -33.19 48.08
N ASN A 625 -17.14 -34.47 48.44
CA ASN A 625 -16.10 -35.42 48.03
C ASN A 625 -16.53 -36.20 46.78
N HIS A 626 -15.56 -36.48 45.90
CA HIS A 626 -15.75 -37.21 44.65
C HIS A 626 -14.74 -38.36 44.54
N PRO A 627 -15.11 -39.49 43.90
CA PRO A 627 -14.23 -40.62 43.72
C PRO A 627 -13.09 -40.28 42.75
N LEU A 628 -11.95 -40.95 42.92
CA LEU A 628 -10.86 -40.88 41.94
C LEU A 628 -11.17 -41.73 40.70
N PRO A 629 -10.74 -41.28 39.50
CA PRO A 629 -10.76 -42.12 38.31
C PRO A 629 -9.82 -43.32 38.49
N PRO A 630 -10.18 -44.51 37.96
CA PRO A 630 -9.37 -45.74 38.07
C PRO A 630 -7.95 -45.60 37.47
N SER A 631 -7.78 -44.68 36.52
CA SER A 631 -6.54 -44.51 35.76
C SER A 631 -5.49 -43.64 36.47
N GLY A 632 -5.82 -42.98 37.59
CA GLY A 632 -4.96 -42.00 38.27
C GLY A 632 -4.67 -40.78 37.38
N CYS A 633 -5.20 -39.59 37.70
CA CYS A 633 -5.11 -38.45 36.77
C CYS A 633 -4.36 -37.25 37.38
N PRO A 634 -3.19 -36.87 36.81
CA PRO A 634 -2.43 -35.72 37.27
C PRO A 634 -2.94 -34.39 36.70
N ARG A 635 -3.82 -34.36 35.68
CA ARG A 635 -4.25 -33.13 34.99
C ARG A 635 -5.73 -32.82 35.13
N LEU A 636 -6.03 -31.62 35.62
CA LEU A 636 -7.37 -31.04 35.71
C LEU A 636 -7.57 -29.99 34.61
N GLY A 637 -8.72 -30.07 33.94
CA GLY A 637 -9.24 -29.02 33.08
C GLY A 637 -10.25 -28.21 33.87
N VAL A 638 -10.16 -26.88 33.77
CA VAL A 638 -11.07 -25.95 34.44
C VAL A 638 -11.71 -25.07 33.39
N PHE A 639 -13.05 -25.07 33.35
CA PHE A 639 -13.84 -24.25 32.44
C PHE A 639 -14.70 -23.27 33.23
N LEU A 640 -14.46 -22.00 33.00
CA LEU A 640 -15.26 -20.89 33.51
C LEU A 640 -16.17 -20.41 32.38
N ASP A 641 -17.48 -20.48 32.57
CA ASP A 641 -18.45 -19.66 31.82
C ASP A 641 -18.97 -18.59 32.78
N TRP A 642 -18.26 -17.46 32.83
CA TRP A 642 -18.58 -16.36 33.74
C TRP A 642 -19.98 -15.79 33.47
N PRO A 643 -20.40 -15.51 32.22
CA PRO A 643 -21.77 -15.06 31.92
C PRO A 643 -22.85 -16.06 32.29
N ALA A 644 -22.65 -17.37 32.08
CA ALA A 644 -23.62 -18.39 32.44
C ALA A 644 -23.58 -18.76 33.94
N GLY A 645 -22.58 -18.28 34.68
CA GLY A 645 -22.45 -18.54 36.11
C GLY A 645 -22.01 -19.96 36.44
N THR A 646 -21.13 -20.55 35.61
CA THR A 646 -20.63 -21.91 35.84
C THR A 646 -19.11 -21.98 35.93
N LEU A 647 -18.62 -22.79 36.85
CA LEU A 647 -17.22 -23.19 36.97
C LEU A 647 -17.15 -24.70 37.06
N SER A 648 -16.67 -25.33 35.99
CA SER A 648 -16.66 -26.78 35.81
C SER A 648 -15.25 -27.33 35.82
N TYR A 649 -15.08 -28.48 36.45
CA TYR A 649 -13.82 -29.18 36.59
C TYR A 649 -13.90 -30.56 35.93
N TYR A 650 -12.87 -30.93 35.20
CA TYR A 650 -12.77 -32.17 34.44
C TYR A 650 -11.42 -32.84 34.70
N THR A 651 -11.38 -34.16 34.67
CA THR A 651 -10.12 -34.88 34.46
C THR A 651 -9.80 -34.90 32.98
N VAL A 652 -8.54 -34.65 32.63
CA VAL A 652 -8.08 -34.61 31.24
C VAL A 652 -7.27 -35.86 30.92
N SER A 653 -7.70 -36.65 29.93
CA SER A 653 -6.96 -37.81 29.42
C SER A 653 -6.92 -37.77 27.90
N PHE A 654 -5.75 -37.44 27.33
CA PHE A 654 -5.58 -37.17 25.90
C PHE A 654 -6.61 -36.16 25.38
N ASN A 655 -7.56 -36.59 24.54
CA ASN A 655 -8.64 -35.75 24.01
C ASN A 655 -9.99 -35.95 24.73
N LYS A 656 -10.01 -36.74 25.82
CA LYS A 656 -11.22 -37.02 26.59
C LYS A 656 -11.26 -36.20 27.87
N LEU A 657 -12.41 -35.58 28.12
CA LEU A 657 -12.79 -34.97 29.38
C LEU A 657 -13.74 -35.90 30.12
N SER A 658 -13.54 -36.04 31.43
CA SER A 658 -14.54 -36.62 32.32
C SER A 658 -14.88 -35.57 33.37
N HIS A 659 -16.14 -35.16 33.42
CA HIS A 659 -16.63 -34.20 34.40
C HIS A 659 -16.43 -34.71 35.84
N ILE A 660 -16.07 -33.79 36.73
CA ILE A 660 -15.92 -34.05 38.17
C ILE A 660 -16.97 -33.26 38.95
N HIS A 661 -16.99 -31.94 38.75
CA HIS A 661 -17.84 -31.05 39.53
C HIS A 661 -18.10 -29.75 38.78
N THR A 662 -19.29 -29.18 38.98
CA THR A 662 -19.64 -27.84 38.50
C THR A 662 -20.21 -27.02 39.66
N PHE A 663 -19.58 -25.88 39.93
CA PHE A 663 -20.19 -24.85 40.75
C PHE A 663 -21.11 -23.99 39.89
N ARG A 664 -22.30 -23.72 40.41
CA ARG A 664 -23.29 -22.82 39.80
C ARG A 664 -23.49 -21.62 40.71
N THR A 665 -23.13 -20.44 40.23
CA THR A 665 -23.14 -19.20 41.01
C THR A 665 -23.34 -17.99 40.10
N ASN A 666 -23.82 -16.88 40.64
CA ASN A 666 -23.83 -15.63 39.88
C ASN A 666 -22.56 -14.83 40.19
N PHE A 667 -21.61 -14.78 39.25
CA PHE A 667 -20.37 -14.07 39.49
C PHE A 667 -20.62 -12.55 39.50
N SER A 668 -20.29 -11.90 40.62
CA SER A 668 -20.53 -10.46 40.82
C SER A 668 -19.37 -9.55 40.37
N GLU A 669 -18.17 -10.12 40.21
CA GLU A 669 -16.96 -9.42 39.80
C GLU A 669 -16.01 -10.39 39.06
N SER A 670 -14.93 -9.86 38.50
CA SER A 670 -13.89 -10.68 37.85
C SER A 670 -13.31 -11.72 38.81
N VAL A 671 -13.14 -12.94 38.33
CA VAL A 671 -12.51 -14.01 39.12
C VAL A 671 -11.06 -14.19 38.73
N PHE A 672 -10.24 -14.54 39.73
CA PHE A 672 -8.81 -14.81 39.58
C PHE A 672 -8.58 -16.30 39.80
N PRO A 673 -8.00 -17.03 38.83
CA PRO A 673 -7.50 -18.37 39.06
C PRO A 673 -6.50 -18.36 40.20
N ALA A 674 -6.55 -19.38 41.05
CA ALA A 674 -5.76 -19.44 42.27
C ALA A 674 -5.43 -20.88 42.64
N PHE A 675 -4.40 -21.07 43.46
CA PHE A 675 -3.91 -22.41 43.82
C PHE A 675 -3.62 -22.52 45.31
N LYS A 676 -4.07 -23.64 45.88
CA LYS A 676 -3.69 -24.12 47.21
C LYS A 676 -2.61 -25.18 47.04
N VAL A 677 -1.47 -25.03 47.71
CA VAL A 677 -0.35 -25.99 47.64
C VAL A 677 0.05 -26.33 49.08
N TRP A 678 -0.76 -27.16 49.74
CA TRP A 678 -0.81 -27.22 51.20
C TRP A 678 0.35 -27.96 51.85
N THR A 679 0.67 -29.15 51.35
CA THR A 679 1.71 -29.98 51.94
C THR A 679 3.07 -29.75 51.29
N LYS A 680 4.13 -29.90 52.08
CA LYS A 680 5.51 -29.78 51.60
C LYS A 680 5.74 -30.74 50.43
N ASN A 681 6.38 -30.25 49.37
CA ASN A 681 6.61 -30.92 48.08
C ASN A 681 5.38 -31.12 47.19
N SER A 682 4.17 -30.66 47.58
CA SER A 682 3.06 -30.57 46.63
C SER A 682 3.33 -29.44 45.62
N SER A 683 2.81 -29.59 44.42
CA SER A 683 3.03 -28.61 43.35
C SER A 683 1.86 -28.57 42.38
N VAL A 684 1.76 -27.43 41.69
CA VAL A 684 0.82 -27.18 40.61
C VAL A 684 1.58 -26.61 39.42
N LEU A 685 1.32 -27.14 38.23
CA LEU A 685 1.88 -26.66 36.96
C LEU A 685 0.74 -26.25 36.00
N LEU A 686 0.81 -25.04 35.46
CA LEU A 686 -0.06 -24.57 34.39
C LEU A 686 0.37 -25.19 33.05
N CYS A 687 -0.54 -25.88 32.34
CA CYS A 687 -0.20 -26.67 31.15
C CYS A 687 -0.37 -25.95 29.80
N LEU A 688 -1.05 -24.80 29.78
CA LEU A 688 -1.37 -24.01 28.56
C LEU A 688 -0.64 -22.67 28.49
#